data_AF-A0A3D4JW50-F1
#
_entry.id   AF-A0A3D4JW50-F1
#
_cell.length_a   1.000
_cell.length_b   1.000
_cell.length_c   1.000
_cell.angle_alpha   90.00
_cell.angle_beta   90.00
_cell.angle_gamma   90.00
#
_symmetry.space_group_name_H-M   'P 1'
#
loop_
_entity.id
_entity.type
_entity.pdbx_description
1 polymer ?
#
loop_
_entity_poly.entity_id
_entity_poly.type
_entity_poly.pdbx_seq_one_letter_code
_entity_poly.pdbx_strand_id
1 'polypeptide(L)'
;KYGTGFVTTHILSKKLTINGIHQRKEDATLRKFVLEIDRTAATLEEAKALEEMKQALLNAFQQIDEIVDNPAENINDLLHSFTYPLSATSKKYAMSGLKELENNIPFVLLINKKEKKHINSVTIIRDGVTKVFQINPVPSSIDGLNYIGIENNSGILYKESESIIFGLPVKNNDGIYSIENIEGKSVLYKEFPLIGSENFHLPIFVQHKNFKPTEERDGIRTKKEDDNTQDATADNNRFYLKEFIEEYLKFISKLIDSNCDNLHHLALSGLPEFVEKYHNEEWYLENIQKPIRTLISEKAIVKNANGSLILIKEARFPIIDLATDLEFFELLKDLIPNQVPSSESLKDWNKIINQEYHNWNTEVTISLEQLLAGLPDSVDFTKPETYQKLKKVYDFLEVKNSKLGESYPIYLNEKNEFKTRLEVSQYPDIDDEMKYVSRKLGRDLDAEFLNKFLGKVNDIKEFNLQEFYKSLNSDLISPLKIEEATDEQISAILHINKLFRSDRAPRREQWLDIIKELLPEKVGERKIISIDYENFSYPAELWTAKYMCLLIQKEQNFNSFAQTYFDSNEESAYTWLSSFINYINSSREDIKGFIAKYKVIPMQNGDFAYDSESIFQEEDTKYFDENLKDIVKDYCKYDVRSFLVSNKLNISNFRTTSISIITDKIDNLFLDPNIQTKVSKDDELHQVFLEINSWYEKHSNASTYLKTFASKRDMLYVISLGDGFSKQIMALKQSGKSMEDIAELAKINLSASEMRELERVANELGTNELLKKAEEMIHLRDQRIRWKQIGGTAENAFKEIFTNLDMDIELNNQIGRA
;
A
#
# COMPACT_ATOMS: atom_id res chain seq x y z
N LYS A 1 -82.55 -27.63 -10.10
CA LYS A 1 -81.96 -26.75 -9.07
C LYS A 1 -81.04 -25.77 -9.78
N TYR A 2 -81.45 -24.52 -9.97
CA TYR A 2 -80.51 -23.46 -10.32
C TYR A 2 -79.74 -23.09 -9.05
N GLY A 3 -78.43 -23.27 -9.07
CA GLY A 3 -77.58 -23.00 -7.89
C GLY A 3 -77.46 -21.51 -7.60
N THR A 4 -76.87 -21.18 -6.45
CA THR A 4 -76.51 -19.80 -6.05
C THR A 4 -75.77 -19.03 -7.15
N GLY A 5 -74.99 -19.70 -8.00
CA GLY A 5 -74.32 -19.08 -9.15
C GLY A 5 -75.23 -18.53 -10.26
N PHE A 6 -76.47 -19.01 -10.40
CA PHE A 6 -77.43 -18.36 -11.31
C PHE A 6 -77.98 -17.06 -10.72
N VAL A 7 -78.08 -17.01 -9.39
CA VAL A 7 -78.53 -15.83 -8.63
C VAL A 7 -77.48 -14.71 -8.72
N THR A 8 -76.19 -15.03 -8.70
CA THR A 8 -75.10 -14.03 -8.79
C THR A 8 -75.01 -13.30 -10.13
N THR A 9 -75.63 -13.82 -11.20
CA THR A 9 -75.71 -13.13 -12.51
C THR A 9 -76.42 -11.78 -12.46
N HIS A 10 -77.06 -11.42 -11.33
CA HIS A 10 -77.63 -10.09 -11.10
C HIS A 10 -76.57 -8.97 -11.19
N ILE A 11 -75.29 -9.29 -10.96
CA ILE A 11 -74.17 -8.35 -11.14
C ILE A 11 -74.04 -7.88 -12.60
N LEU A 12 -74.43 -8.74 -13.55
CA LEU A 12 -74.46 -8.39 -14.99
C LEU A 12 -75.74 -7.62 -15.33
N SER A 13 -76.89 -8.14 -14.88
CA SER A 13 -78.18 -7.49 -15.02
C SER A 13 -79.21 -8.09 -14.08
N LYS A 14 -80.02 -7.22 -13.45
CA LYS A 14 -81.20 -7.66 -12.68
C LYS A 14 -82.28 -8.27 -13.58
N LYS A 15 -82.36 -7.88 -14.85
CA LYS A 15 -83.25 -8.47 -15.86
C LYS A 15 -82.49 -9.49 -16.71
N LEU A 16 -83.09 -10.61 -17.07
CA LEU A 16 -82.50 -11.55 -18.03
C LEU A 16 -83.58 -12.23 -18.88
N THR A 17 -83.23 -12.55 -20.13
CA THR A 17 -84.10 -13.29 -21.05
C THR A 17 -83.49 -14.67 -21.30
N ILE A 18 -84.25 -15.74 -21.06
CA ILE A 18 -83.88 -17.12 -21.34
C ILE A 18 -84.62 -17.56 -22.59
N ASN A 19 -83.89 -17.95 -23.63
CA ASN A 19 -84.47 -18.69 -24.75
C ASN A 19 -84.04 -20.14 -24.64
N GLY A 20 -84.97 -21.07 -24.83
CA GLY A 20 -84.64 -22.48 -24.74
C GLY A 20 -85.68 -23.37 -25.37
N ILE A 21 -85.43 -24.68 -25.24
CA ILE A 21 -86.29 -25.73 -25.75
C ILE A 21 -86.78 -26.58 -24.59
N HIS A 22 -88.10 -26.71 -24.47
CA HIS A 22 -88.72 -27.62 -23.54
C HIS A 22 -89.03 -28.93 -24.26
N GLN A 23 -88.49 -30.04 -23.74
CA GLN A 23 -88.88 -31.38 -24.17
C GLN A 23 -89.89 -31.95 -23.17
N ARG A 24 -91.09 -32.22 -23.66
CA ARG A 24 -92.13 -32.85 -22.86
C ARG A 24 -91.79 -34.32 -22.60
N LYS A 25 -91.89 -34.77 -21.35
CA LYS A 25 -91.43 -36.10 -20.94
C LYS A 25 -92.28 -37.24 -21.49
N GLU A 26 -93.58 -37.02 -21.68
CA GLU A 26 -94.50 -38.09 -22.06
C GLU A 26 -94.41 -38.49 -23.54
N ASP A 27 -94.16 -37.52 -24.43
CA ASP A 27 -94.21 -37.71 -25.89
C ASP A 27 -92.94 -37.25 -26.62
N ALA A 28 -91.92 -36.80 -25.88
CA ALA A 28 -90.65 -36.28 -26.40
C ALA A 28 -90.80 -35.10 -27.37
N THR A 29 -91.96 -34.44 -27.41
CA THR A 29 -92.20 -33.29 -28.29
C THR A 29 -91.47 -32.05 -27.80
N LEU A 30 -90.99 -31.25 -28.76
CA LEU A 30 -90.18 -30.07 -28.50
C LEU A 30 -90.99 -28.79 -28.67
N ARG A 31 -90.70 -27.79 -27.83
CA ARG A 31 -91.33 -26.46 -27.88
C ARG A 31 -90.29 -25.40 -27.58
N LYS A 32 -90.29 -24.28 -28.30
CA LYS A 32 -89.47 -23.14 -27.93
C LYS A 32 -90.13 -22.38 -26.79
N PHE A 33 -89.30 -21.76 -25.96
CA PHE A 33 -89.77 -20.81 -24.97
C PHE A 33 -88.85 -19.61 -24.86
N VAL A 34 -89.47 -18.50 -24.47
CA VAL A 34 -88.80 -17.26 -24.07
C VAL A 34 -89.33 -16.91 -22.69
N LEU A 35 -88.44 -16.83 -21.72
CA LEU A 35 -88.77 -16.46 -20.35
C LEU A 35 -88.02 -15.20 -19.97
N GLU A 36 -88.75 -14.17 -19.54
CA GLU A 36 -88.16 -12.95 -19.00
C GLU A 36 -88.21 -12.99 -17.48
N ILE A 37 -87.04 -12.88 -16.85
CA ILE A 37 -86.93 -12.80 -15.39
C ILE A 37 -86.51 -11.38 -15.02
N ASP A 38 -87.39 -10.67 -14.31
CA ASP A 38 -87.11 -9.33 -13.77
C ASP A 38 -86.90 -9.38 -12.26
N ARG A 39 -85.65 -9.13 -11.83
CA ARG A 39 -85.24 -9.10 -10.42
C ARG A 39 -85.12 -7.67 -9.87
N THR A 40 -85.70 -6.66 -10.51
CA THR A 40 -85.56 -5.25 -10.11
C THR A 40 -86.38 -4.85 -8.88
N ALA A 41 -87.35 -5.66 -8.45
CA ALA A 41 -88.26 -5.33 -7.34
C ALA A 41 -87.57 -5.08 -5.98
N ALA A 42 -86.36 -5.61 -5.77
CA ALA A 42 -85.63 -5.54 -4.50
C ALA A 42 -85.39 -4.10 -3.98
N THR A 43 -86.09 -3.73 -2.90
CA THR A 43 -85.73 -2.60 -2.02
C THR A 43 -84.54 -2.94 -1.11
N LEU A 44 -84.01 -1.95 -0.36
CA LEU A 44 -82.85 -2.07 0.53
C LEU A 44 -83.00 -3.05 1.72
N GLU A 45 -84.18 -3.64 1.94
CA GLU A 45 -84.41 -4.67 2.97
C GLU A 45 -84.28 -6.08 2.40
N GLU A 46 -83.24 -6.78 2.83
CA GLU A 46 -82.80 -8.09 2.32
C GLU A 46 -83.88 -9.18 2.37
N ALA A 47 -84.66 -9.25 3.46
CA ALA A 47 -85.75 -10.21 3.62
C ALA A 47 -86.91 -9.99 2.63
N LYS A 48 -87.20 -8.72 2.31
CA LYS A 48 -88.28 -8.34 1.39
C LYS A 48 -87.88 -8.54 -0.07
N ALA A 49 -86.63 -8.21 -0.39
CA ALA A 49 -86.01 -8.50 -1.69
C ALA A 49 -86.00 -10.01 -2.02
N LEU A 50 -85.71 -10.87 -1.03
CA LEU A 50 -85.71 -12.33 -1.20
C LEU A 50 -87.11 -12.89 -1.48
N GLU A 51 -88.14 -12.34 -0.83
CA GLU A 51 -89.53 -12.75 -1.02
C GLU A 51 -90.07 -12.30 -2.39
N GLU A 52 -89.82 -11.05 -2.78
CA GLU A 52 -90.18 -10.53 -4.10
C GLU A 52 -89.45 -11.29 -5.23
N MET A 53 -88.19 -11.67 -5.01
CA MET A 53 -87.43 -12.51 -5.94
C MET A 53 -88.00 -13.93 -6.05
N LYS A 54 -88.43 -14.54 -4.93
CA LYS A 54 -89.13 -15.84 -4.94
C LYS A 54 -90.45 -15.75 -5.72
N GLN A 55 -91.23 -14.68 -5.51
CA GLN A 55 -92.49 -14.48 -6.23
C GLN A 55 -92.27 -14.26 -7.74
N ALA A 56 -91.28 -13.47 -8.13
CA ALA A 56 -90.91 -13.31 -9.53
C ALA A 56 -90.48 -14.63 -10.18
N LEU A 57 -89.73 -15.47 -9.45
CA LEU A 57 -89.35 -16.81 -9.90
C LEU A 57 -90.55 -17.77 -9.96
N LEU A 58 -91.48 -17.71 -9.00
CA LEU A 58 -92.71 -18.51 -9.01
C LEU A 58 -93.61 -18.15 -10.19
N ASN A 59 -93.78 -16.87 -10.50
CA ASN A 59 -94.50 -16.41 -11.70
C ASN A 59 -93.81 -16.90 -12.98
N ALA A 60 -92.48 -16.86 -13.02
CA ALA A 60 -91.71 -17.41 -14.12
C ALA A 60 -91.88 -18.95 -14.24
N PHE A 61 -92.03 -19.67 -13.14
CA PHE A 61 -92.35 -21.10 -13.15
C PHE A 61 -93.79 -21.39 -13.62
N GLN A 62 -94.77 -20.54 -13.29
CA GLN A 62 -96.12 -20.65 -13.86
C GLN A 62 -96.14 -20.43 -15.36
N GLN A 63 -95.39 -19.44 -15.87
CA GLN A 63 -95.18 -19.28 -17.31
C GLN A 63 -94.54 -20.52 -17.93
N ILE A 64 -93.72 -21.26 -17.16
CA ILE A 64 -93.13 -22.52 -17.63
C ILE A 64 -94.18 -23.64 -17.74
N ASP A 65 -95.15 -23.69 -16.83
CA ASP A 65 -96.24 -24.66 -16.94
C ASP A 65 -97.12 -24.38 -18.16
N GLU A 66 -97.36 -23.10 -18.51
CA GLU A 66 -98.07 -22.71 -19.74
C GLU A 66 -97.32 -23.13 -21.02
N ILE A 67 -95.99 -23.21 -21.00
CA ILE A 67 -95.19 -23.71 -22.14
C ILE A 67 -95.55 -25.17 -22.46
N VAL A 68 -95.88 -25.99 -21.46
CA VAL A 68 -96.18 -27.43 -21.65
C VAL A 68 -97.40 -27.62 -22.55
N ASP A 69 -98.36 -26.70 -22.47
CA ASP A 69 -99.62 -26.74 -23.21
C ASP A 69 -99.53 -26.15 -24.63
N ASN A 70 -98.41 -25.52 -25.00
CA ASN A 70 -98.20 -25.02 -26.36
C ASN A 70 -98.16 -26.17 -27.40
N PRO A 71 -98.47 -25.90 -28.68
CA PRO A 71 -98.34 -26.90 -29.73
C PRO A 71 -96.87 -27.32 -29.94
N ALA A 72 -96.66 -28.59 -30.29
CA ALA A 72 -95.33 -29.11 -30.61
C ALA A 72 -94.75 -28.45 -31.87
N GLU A 73 -93.45 -28.19 -31.84
CA GLU A 73 -92.67 -27.61 -32.94
C GLU A 73 -91.64 -28.60 -33.48
N ASN A 74 -91.31 -28.49 -34.77
CA ASN A 74 -90.21 -29.24 -35.39
C ASN A 74 -88.91 -28.43 -35.26
N ILE A 75 -88.04 -28.83 -34.32
CA ILE A 75 -86.84 -28.08 -33.93
C ILE A 75 -85.59 -28.90 -34.24
N ASN A 76 -84.74 -28.38 -35.13
CA ASN A 76 -83.49 -29.05 -35.54
C ASN A 76 -82.25 -28.59 -34.74
N ASP A 77 -82.32 -27.44 -34.07
CA ASP A 77 -81.20 -26.86 -33.33
C ASP A 77 -81.53 -26.77 -31.84
N LEU A 78 -80.83 -27.56 -31.02
CA LEU A 78 -81.05 -27.69 -29.58
C LEU A 78 -80.29 -26.62 -28.79
N LEU A 79 -80.61 -25.35 -29.06
CA LEU A 79 -79.94 -24.19 -28.46
C LEU A 79 -80.68 -23.64 -27.24
N HIS A 80 -79.92 -23.42 -26.16
CA HIS A 80 -80.35 -22.61 -25.02
C HIS A 80 -79.46 -21.37 -24.92
N SER A 81 -80.05 -20.21 -24.66
CA SER A 81 -79.32 -18.94 -24.52
C SER A 81 -79.85 -18.11 -23.35
N PHE A 82 -78.94 -17.38 -22.72
CA PHE A 82 -79.23 -16.44 -21.63
C PHE A 82 -78.73 -15.06 -22.06
N THR A 83 -79.63 -14.08 -22.12
CA THR A 83 -79.32 -12.72 -22.57
C THR A 83 -79.45 -11.75 -21.40
N TYR A 84 -78.38 -11.00 -21.14
CA TYR A 84 -78.32 -10.02 -20.06
C TYR A 84 -78.15 -8.61 -20.66
N PRO A 85 -79.11 -7.68 -20.50
CA PRO A 85 -78.94 -6.30 -20.92
C PRO A 85 -77.89 -5.61 -20.03
N LEU A 86 -76.80 -5.12 -20.64
CA LEU A 86 -75.68 -4.54 -19.89
C LEU A 86 -75.77 -3.01 -19.79
N SER A 87 -75.49 -2.49 -18.60
CA SER A 87 -75.19 -1.08 -18.35
C SER A 87 -73.71 -0.78 -18.62
N ALA A 88 -73.31 0.50 -18.62
CA ALA A 88 -71.90 0.87 -18.75
C ALA A 88 -71.02 0.23 -17.65
N THR A 89 -71.53 0.14 -16.42
CA THR A 89 -70.83 -0.49 -15.29
C THR A 89 -70.78 -2.01 -15.45
N SER A 90 -71.91 -2.66 -15.75
CA SER A 90 -71.93 -4.13 -15.89
C SER A 90 -71.21 -4.65 -17.13
N LYS A 91 -71.05 -3.81 -18.16
CA LYS A 91 -70.14 -4.10 -19.27
C LYS A 91 -68.69 -4.26 -18.80
N LYS A 92 -68.22 -3.47 -17.82
CA LYS A 92 -66.87 -3.64 -17.25
C LYS A 92 -66.71 -4.99 -16.54
N TYR A 93 -67.71 -5.38 -15.75
CA TYR A 93 -67.72 -6.70 -15.09
C TYR A 93 -67.75 -7.85 -16.09
N ALA A 94 -68.60 -7.77 -17.13
CA ALA A 94 -68.63 -8.77 -18.20
C ALA A 94 -67.29 -8.91 -18.91
N MET A 95 -66.62 -7.79 -19.21
CA MET A 95 -65.30 -7.78 -19.85
C MET A 95 -64.23 -8.40 -18.94
N SER A 96 -64.28 -8.13 -17.63
CA SER A 96 -63.38 -8.75 -16.65
C SER A 96 -63.60 -10.27 -16.56
N GLY A 97 -64.87 -10.70 -16.45
CA GLY A 97 -65.21 -12.12 -16.38
C GLY A 97 -64.88 -12.89 -17.65
N LEU A 98 -64.99 -12.27 -18.84
CA LEU A 98 -64.52 -12.88 -20.09
C LEU A 98 -63.01 -13.07 -20.11
N LYS A 99 -62.24 -12.08 -19.64
CA LYS A 99 -60.78 -12.20 -19.53
C LYS A 99 -60.37 -13.30 -18.56
N GLU A 100 -61.03 -13.38 -17.41
CA GLU A 100 -60.80 -14.44 -16.42
C GLU A 100 -61.18 -15.82 -16.97
N LEU A 101 -62.30 -15.92 -17.70
CA LEU A 101 -62.68 -17.15 -18.39
C LEU A 101 -61.61 -17.56 -19.40
N GLU A 102 -61.14 -16.66 -20.26
CA GLU A 102 -60.07 -16.94 -21.24
C GLU A 102 -58.79 -17.49 -20.60
N ASN A 103 -58.40 -16.95 -19.44
CA ASN A 103 -57.21 -17.39 -18.70
C ASN A 103 -57.35 -18.82 -18.13
N ASN A 104 -58.57 -19.26 -17.81
CA ASN A 104 -58.83 -20.52 -17.11
C ASN A 104 -59.50 -21.59 -17.99
N ILE A 105 -60.00 -21.24 -19.19
CA ILE A 105 -60.70 -22.15 -20.11
C ILE A 105 -59.95 -23.47 -20.35
N PRO A 106 -58.62 -23.49 -20.61
CA PRO A 106 -57.94 -24.73 -20.95
C PRO A 106 -58.06 -25.80 -19.86
N PHE A 107 -57.83 -25.42 -18.59
CA PHE A 107 -57.98 -26.33 -17.46
C PHE A 107 -59.46 -26.66 -17.20
N VAL A 108 -60.37 -25.69 -17.38
CA VAL A 108 -61.82 -25.91 -17.29
C VAL A 108 -62.29 -26.98 -18.29
N LEU A 109 -61.87 -26.89 -19.55
CA LEU A 109 -62.22 -27.89 -20.56
C LEU A 109 -61.66 -29.26 -20.17
N LEU A 110 -60.46 -29.32 -19.59
CA LEU A 110 -59.82 -30.56 -19.17
C LEU A 110 -60.64 -31.29 -18.10
N ILE A 111 -61.08 -30.57 -17.07
CA ILE A 111 -61.83 -31.17 -15.96
C ILE A 111 -63.29 -31.49 -16.30
N ASN A 112 -63.85 -30.89 -17.37
CA ASN A 112 -65.24 -31.09 -17.82
C ASN A 112 -65.37 -31.94 -19.11
N LYS A 113 -64.30 -32.59 -19.57
CA LYS A 113 -64.27 -33.36 -20.83
C LYS A 113 -65.24 -34.56 -20.86
N LYS A 114 -65.48 -35.04 -22.09
CA LYS A 114 -66.53 -35.96 -22.59
C LYS A 114 -67.12 -37.03 -21.65
N GLU A 115 -66.34 -37.63 -20.77
CA GLU A 115 -66.80 -38.72 -19.90
C GLU A 115 -67.51 -38.24 -18.63
N LYS A 116 -67.34 -36.96 -18.25
CA LYS A 116 -67.86 -36.40 -17.00
C LYS A 116 -69.04 -35.43 -17.23
N LYS A 117 -68.96 -34.51 -18.21
CA LYS A 117 -69.96 -33.41 -18.37
C LYS A 117 -70.23 -32.91 -19.81
N HIS A 118 -69.68 -33.56 -20.83
CA HIS A 118 -69.96 -33.31 -22.26
C HIS A 118 -69.66 -31.90 -22.84
N ILE A 119 -68.78 -31.09 -22.23
CA ILE A 119 -68.33 -29.82 -22.85
C ILE A 119 -67.17 -30.12 -23.81
N ASN A 120 -67.38 -29.95 -25.12
CA ASN A 120 -66.38 -30.22 -26.15
C ASN A 120 -65.54 -28.98 -26.53
N SER A 121 -66.16 -27.80 -26.55
CA SER A 121 -65.53 -26.54 -26.93
C SER A 121 -66.26 -25.37 -26.30
N VAL A 122 -65.55 -24.25 -26.16
CA VAL A 122 -66.10 -22.96 -25.73
C VAL A 122 -65.77 -21.94 -26.81
N THR A 123 -66.77 -21.18 -27.26
CA THR A 123 -66.58 -20.10 -28.25
C THR A 123 -66.88 -18.77 -27.61
N ILE A 124 -65.92 -17.85 -27.67
CA ILE A 124 -66.06 -16.46 -27.21
C ILE A 124 -66.19 -15.56 -28.42
N ILE A 125 -67.25 -14.75 -28.47
CA ILE A 125 -67.49 -13.77 -29.53
C ILE A 125 -67.46 -12.38 -28.89
N ARG A 126 -66.51 -11.53 -29.31
CA ARG A 126 -66.28 -10.19 -28.77
C ARG A 126 -66.07 -9.19 -29.90
N ASP A 127 -66.92 -8.18 -29.98
CA ASP A 127 -66.83 -7.11 -30.99
C ASP A 127 -66.67 -7.65 -32.44
N GLY A 128 -67.34 -8.78 -32.74
CA GLY A 128 -67.27 -9.46 -34.04
C GLY A 128 -66.09 -10.43 -34.20
N VAL A 129 -65.15 -10.48 -33.25
CA VAL A 129 -64.04 -11.44 -33.23
C VAL A 129 -64.49 -12.73 -32.53
N THR A 130 -64.34 -13.85 -33.22
CA THR A 130 -64.68 -15.18 -32.70
C THR A 130 -63.41 -15.94 -32.33
N LYS A 131 -63.32 -16.41 -31.09
CA LYS A 131 -62.25 -17.27 -30.59
C LYS A 131 -62.82 -18.59 -30.09
N VAL A 132 -62.34 -19.71 -30.64
CA VAL A 132 -62.79 -21.05 -30.29
C VAL A 132 -61.72 -21.74 -29.46
N PHE A 133 -62.10 -22.24 -28.31
CA PHE A 133 -61.25 -23.03 -27.43
C PHE A 133 -61.70 -24.48 -27.46
N GLN A 134 -60.75 -25.36 -27.78
CA GLN A 134 -60.92 -26.80 -27.76
C GLN A 134 -59.60 -27.41 -27.29
N ILE A 135 -59.69 -28.48 -26.50
CA ILE A 135 -58.52 -29.22 -26.04
C ILE A 135 -58.43 -30.56 -26.77
N ASN A 136 -57.20 -31.01 -27.01
CA ASN A 136 -56.93 -32.35 -27.51
C ASN A 136 -55.86 -33.00 -26.61
N PRO A 137 -56.27 -33.79 -25.59
CA PRO A 137 -55.33 -34.46 -24.71
C PRO A 137 -54.48 -35.49 -25.44
N VAL A 138 -53.17 -35.41 -25.25
CA VAL A 138 -52.19 -36.35 -25.80
C VAL A 138 -51.21 -36.80 -24.70
N PRO A 139 -50.60 -37.99 -24.80
CA PRO A 139 -49.46 -38.34 -23.96
C PRO A 139 -48.34 -37.32 -24.12
N SER A 140 -47.69 -36.95 -23.02
CA SER A 140 -46.51 -36.07 -23.07
C SER A 140 -45.24 -36.87 -23.33
N SER A 141 -44.14 -36.18 -23.60
CA SER A 141 -42.78 -36.77 -23.66
C SER A 141 -42.24 -37.17 -22.28
N ILE A 142 -42.90 -36.79 -21.18
CA ILE A 142 -42.54 -37.18 -19.81
C ILE A 142 -43.44 -38.34 -19.38
N ASP A 143 -42.82 -39.44 -18.97
CA ASP A 143 -43.54 -40.68 -18.66
C ASP A 143 -44.56 -40.53 -17.52
N GLY A 144 -45.77 -41.02 -17.78
CA GLY A 144 -46.92 -40.94 -16.88
C GLY A 144 -47.57 -39.55 -16.78
N LEU A 145 -47.17 -38.58 -17.61
CA LEU A 145 -47.81 -37.26 -17.72
C LEU A 145 -48.48 -37.09 -19.08
N ASN A 146 -49.56 -36.30 -19.10
CA ASN A 146 -50.30 -35.95 -20.31
C ASN A 146 -50.16 -34.46 -20.61
N TYR A 147 -50.39 -34.08 -21.85
CA TYR A 147 -50.31 -32.69 -22.32
C TYR A 147 -51.60 -32.31 -23.06
N ILE A 148 -52.06 -31.08 -22.83
CA ILE A 148 -53.05 -30.42 -23.69
C ILE A 148 -52.40 -29.18 -24.31
N GLY A 149 -52.38 -29.13 -25.64
CA GLY A 149 -51.92 -27.95 -26.38
C GLY A 149 -53.00 -26.89 -26.51
N ILE A 150 -52.58 -25.64 -26.46
CA ILE A 150 -53.35 -24.41 -26.70
C ILE A 150 -52.59 -23.63 -27.80
N GLU A 151 -53.08 -22.46 -28.19
CA GLU A 151 -52.41 -21.56 -29.14
C GLU A 151 -50.96 -21.22 -28.73
N ASN A 152 -50.09 -20.99 -29.72
CA ASN A 152 -48.70 -20.53 -29.55
C ASN A 152 -47.78 -21.43 -28.72
N ASN A 153 -47.90 -22.75 -28.88
CA ASN A 153 -47.12 -23.77 -28.14
C ASN A 153 -47.34 -23.77 -26.60
N SER A 154 -48.21 -22.89 -26.07
CA SER A 154 -48.63 -22.93 -24.68
C SER A 154 -49.57 -24.11 -24.47
N GLY A 155 -49.58 -24.65 -23.26
CA GLY A 155 -50.40 -25.80 -22.91
C GLY A 155 -50.41 -26.07 -21.42
N ILE A 156 -50.99 -27.20 -21.03
CA ILE A 156 -50.96 -27.69 -19.65
C ILE A 156 -50.38 -29.09 -19.66
N LEU A 157 -49.31 -29.27 -18.88
CA LEU A 157 -48.77 -30.59 -18.55
C LEU A 157 -49.45 -31.05 -17.26
N TYR A 158 -50.12 -32.20 -17.30
CA TYR A 158 -51.04 -32.60 -16.25
C TYR A 158 -50.99 -34.10 -15.93
N LYS A 159 -51.51 -34.43 -14.75
CA LYS A 159 -51.78 -35.79 -14.28
C LYS A 159 -53.27 -35.88 -13.90
N GLU A 160 -53.89 -37.00 -14.27
CA GLU A 160 -55.28 -37.30 -13.95
C GLU A 160 -55.35 -38.66 -13.26
N SER A 161 -56.04 -38.69 -12.14
CA SER A 161 -56.46 -39.89 -11.41
C SER A 161 -57.99 -39.90 -11.28
N GLU A 162 -58.55 -40.90 -10.60
CA GLU A 162 -60.00 -41.05 -10.47
C GLU A 162 -60.67 -39.91 -9.66
N SER A 163 -59.95 -39.31 -8.71
CA SER A 163 -60.42 -38.25 -7.80
C SER A 163 -59.83 -36.88 -8.08
N ILE A 164 -58.65 -36.82 -8.70
CA ILE A 164 -57.82 -35.60 -8.79
C ILE A 164 -57.35 -35.38 -10.23
N ILE A 165 -57.43 -34.13 -10.68
CA ILE A 165 -56.76 -33.66 -11.90
C ILE A 165 -55.92 -32.47 -11.50
N PHE A 166 -54.63 -32.49 -11.82
CA PHE A 166 -53.76 -31.36 -11.54
C PHE A 166 -52.71 -31.21 -12.63
N GLY A 167 -52.25 -29.98 -12.85
CA GLY A 167 -51.30 -29.68 -13.92
C GLY A 167 -50.86 -28.23 -13.91
N LEU A 168 -49.78 -27.93 -14.60
CA LEU A 168 -49.19 -26.60 -14.65
C LEU A 168 -49.08 -26.09 -16.08
N PRO A 169 -49.09 -24.77 -16.28
CA PRO A 169 -48.93 -24.19 -17.61
C PRO A 169 -47.48 -24.36 -18.10
N VAL A 170 -47.31 -24.77 -19.35
CA VAL A 170 -46.01 -24.95 -20.00
C VAL A 170 -46.02 -24.40 -21.41
N LYS A 171 -44.85 -23.99 -21.90
CA LYS A 171 -44.55 -23.95 -23.34
C LYS A 171 -43.92 -25.26 -23.76
N ASN A 172 -44.35 -25.79 -24.90
CA ASN A 172 -43.81 -27.02 -25.48
C ASN A 172 -43.05 -26.69 -26.77
N ASN A 173 -41.75 -26.91 -26.78
CA ASN A 173 -40.90 -26.78 -27.96
C ASN A 173 -40.37 -28.16 -28.31
N ASP A 174 -41.01 -28.83 -29.27
CA ASP A 174 -40.62 -30.14 -29.79
C ASP A 174 -40.37 -31.22 -28.70
N GLY A 175 -41.22 -31.23 -27.67
CA GLY A 175 -41.17 -32.20 -26.58
C GLY A 175 -40.33 -31.77 -25.37
N ILE A 176 -39.70 -30.59 -25.43
CA ILE A 176 -39.07 -29.92 -24.28
C ILE A 176 -40.08 -28.95 -23.68
N TYR A 177 -40.32 -29.07 -22.37
CA TYR A 177 -41.27 -28.22 -21.66
C TYR A 177 -40.56 -27.13 -20.86
N SER A 178 -40.99 -25.88 -21.04
CA SER A 178 -40.62 -24.75 -20.20
C SER A 178 -41.80 -24.35 -19.33
N ILE A 179 -41.63 -24.35 -18.02
CA ILE A 179 -42.69 -23.99 -17.07
C ILE A 179 -43.03 -22.50 -17.23
N GLU A 180 -44.32 -22.17 -17.23
CA GLU A 180 -44.80 -20.79 -17.25
C GLU A 180 -45.27 -20.33 -15.87
N ASN A 181 -45.20 -19.03 -15.62
CA ASN A 181 -45.76 -18.43 -14.42
C ASN A 181 -47.29 -18.65 -14.36
N ILE A 182 -47.78 -19.10 -13.20
CA ILE A 182 -49.21 -19.34 -12.92
C ILE A 182 -49.92 -18.12 -12.33
N GLU A 183 -49.18 -17.08 -11.94
CA GLU A 183 -49.70 -15.91 -11.25
C GLU A 183 -50.88 -15.24 -11.97
N GLY A 184 -51.90 -14.88 -11.20
CA GLY A 184 -53.14 -14.30 -11.72
C GLY A 184 -54.11 -15.30 -12.36
N LYS A 185 -53.82 -16.61 -12.29
CA LYS A 185 -54.74 -17.69 -12.70
C LYS A 185 -55.32 -18.37 -11.46
N SER A 186 -56.58 -18.78 -11.52
CA SER A 186 -57.20 -19.55 -10.44
C SER A 186 -56.53 -20.92 -10.37
N VAL A 187 -56.15 -21.37 -9.18
CA VAL A 187 -55.41 -22.63 -9.01
C VAL A 187 -56.24 -23.75 -8.39
N LEU A 188 -57.33 -23.45 -7.68
CA LEU A 188 -58.24 -24.44 -7.11
C LEU A 188 -59.51 -24.62 -7.94
N TYR A 189 -59.93 -25.86 -8.12
CA TYR A 189 -61.13 -26.21 -8.87
C TYR A 189 -61.88 -27.35 -8.18
N LYS A 190 -63.21 -27.35 -8.30
CA LYS A 190 -64.04 -28.53 -8.01
C LYS A 190 -64.70 -29.02 -9.29
N GLU A 191 -65.53 -28.17 -9.87
CA GLU A 191 -66.21 -28.31 -11.16
C GLU A 191 -66.46 -26.90 -11.70
N PHE A 192 -67.07 -26.73 -12.89
CA PHE A 192 -67.44 -25.39 -13.37
C PHE A 192 -68.50 -24.69 -12.47
N PRO A 193 -68.35 -23.40 -12.10
CA PRO A 193 -67.23 -22.48 -12.35
C PRO A 193 -66.41 -22.10 -11.10
N LEU A 194 -65.15 -21.74 -11.42
CA LEU A 194 -64.15 -20.86 -10.77
C LEU A 194 -64.20 -20.73 -9.24
N ILE A 195 -63.14 -21.22 -8.59
CA ILE A 195 -62.81 -20.82 -7.22
C ILE A 195 -61.84 -19.65 -7.31
N GLY A 196 -62.22 -18.47 -6.83
CA GLY A 196 -61.32 -17.31 -6.70
C GLY A 196 -60.16 -17.66 -5.77
N SER A 197 -59.04 -18.10 -6.34
CA SER A 197 -57.94 -18.76 -5.63
C SER A 197 -56.58 -18.40 -6.25
N GLU A 198 -56.55 -17.37 -7.08
CA GLU A 198 -55.34 -16.82 -7.71
C GLU A 198 -54.23 -16.50 -6.69
N ASN A 199 -54.60 -16.21 -5.44
CA ASN A 199 -53.69 -15.87 -4.36
C ASN A 199 -53.46 -17.02 -3.36
N PHE A 200 -53.65 -18.28 -3.80
CA PHE A 200 -53.38 -19.48 -2.99
C PHE A 200 -51.89 -19.89 -2.98
N HIS A 201 -51.05 -19.25 -3.82
CA HIS A 201 -49.60 -19.43 -3.87
C HIS A 201 -49.10 -20.88 -4.04
N LEU A 202 -49.80 -21.67 -4.85
CA LEU A 202 -49.32 -22.94 -5.39
C LEU A 202 -49.04 -22.82 -6.89
N PRO A 203 -47.96 -23.41 -7.43
CA PRO A 203 -47.56 -23.23 -8.82
C PRO A 203 -48.30 -24.20 -9.76
N ILE A 204 -49.51 -24.64 -9.39
CA ILE A 204 -50.21 -25.72 -10.09
C ILE A 204 -51.73 -25.59 -9.99
N PHE A 205 -52.44 -25.90 -11.08
CA PHE A 205 -53.87 -26.09 -11.07
C PHE A 205 -54.22 -27.42 -10.41
N VAL A 206 -55.20 -27.43 -9.52
CA VAL A 206 -55.70 -28.65 -8.86
C VAL A 206 -57.21 -28.67 -8.86
N GLN A 207 -57.76 -29.79 -9.30
CA GLN A 207 -59.15 -30.14 -9.18
C GLN A 207 -59.29 -31.41 -8.34
N HIS A 208 -60.17 -31.36 -7.34
CA HIS A 208 -60.56 -32.55 -6.59
C HIS A 208 -62.08 -32.70 -6.56
N LYS A 209 -62.60 -33.88 -6.92
CA LYS A 209 -64.06 -34.12 -7.03
C LYS A 209 -64.82 -33.85 -5.73
N ASN A 210 -64.15 -34.09 -4.60
CA ASN A 210 -64.72 -33.99 -3.26
C ASN A 210 -64.41 -32.67 -2.52
N PHE A 211 -63.72 -31.70 -3.12
CA PHE A 211 -63.53 -30.41 -2.46
C PHE A 211 -64.86 -29.76 -2.09
N LYS A 212 -64.92 -29.12 -0.92
CA LYS A 212 -66.08 -28.37 -0.45
C LYS A 212 -65.74 -26.88 -0.49
N PRO A 213 -66.13 -26.16 -1.55
CA PRO A 213 -65.89 -24.72 -1.65
C PRO A 213 -66.73 -23.97 -0.62
N THR A 214 -66.33 -22.74 -0.32
CA THR A 214 -67.16 -21.78 0.41
C THR A 214 -68.44 -21.45 -0.34
N GLU A 215 -69.40 -20.83 0.35
CA GLU A 215 -70.66 -20.40 -0.27
C GLU A 215 -70.44 -19.39 -1.40
N GLU A 216 -69.52 -18.45 -1.17
CA GLU A 216 -69.07 -17.44 -2.13
C GLU A 216 -68.24 -18.04 -3.29
N ARG A 217 -67.81 -19.30 -3.16
CA ARG A 217 -66.92 -20.01 -4.09
C ARG A 217 -65.60 -19.29 -4.33
N ASP A 218 -65.06 -18.70 -3.28
CA ASP A 218 -63.82 -17.94 -3.27
C ASP A 218 -62.69 -18.67 -2.50
N GLY A 219 -62.88 -19.96 -2.20
CA GLY A 219 -61.85 -20.78 -1.56
C GLY A 219 -62.35 -22.15 -1.12
N ILE A 220 -61.46 -22.91 -0.50
CA ILE A 220 -61.79 -24.11 0.28
C ILE A 220 -61.39 -23.88 1.73
N ARG A 221 -62.32 -24.06 2.66
CA ARG A 221 -62.03 -23.88 4.08
C ARG A 221 -61.33 -25.12 4.64
N THR A 222 -60.12 -24.94 5.17
CA THR A 222 -59.42 -25.90 6.04
C THR A 222 -59.31 -25.40 7.48
N LYS A 223 -59.70 -24.16 7.76
CA LYS A 223 -59.68 -23.56 9.10
C LYS A 223 -60.65 -24.28 10.04
N LYS A 224 -60.19 -24.63 11.23
CA LYS A 224 -60.97 -25.12 12.37
C LYS A 224 -60.87 -24.10 13.50
N GLU A 225 -61.95 -23.91 14.24
CA GLU A 225 -61.95 -23.07 15.46
C GLU A 225 -61.14 -23.75 16.59
N ASP A 226 -61.32 -25.05 16.75
CA ASP A 226 -60.52 -25.91 17.63
C ASP A 226 -60.10 -27.16 16.86
N ASP A 227 -58.79 -27.41 16.77
CA ASP A 227 -58.23 -28.55 16.05
C ASP A 227 -58.67 -29.91 16.64
N ASN A 228 -59.06 -29.96 17.92
CA ASN A 228 -59.53 -31.16 18.60
C ASN A 228 -61.00 -31.50 18.32
N THR A 229 -61.76 -30.57 17.74
CA THR A 229 -63.18 -30.78 17.41
C THR A 229 -63.34 -31.30 15.99
N GLN A 230 -64.36 -32.13 15.73
CA GLN A 230 -64.63 -32.60 14.37
C GLN A 230 -65.33 -31.50 13.56
N ASP A 231 -64.79 -31.18 12.38
CA ASP A 231 -65.41 -30.30 11.41
C ASP A 231 -65.43 -30.99 10.05
N ALA A 232 -66.58 -31.56 9.71
CA ALA A 232 -66.72 -32.37 8.50
C ALA A 232 -66.43 -31.62 7.18
N THR A 233 -66.38 -30.28 7.17
CA THR A 233 -65.98 -29.53 5.96
C THR A 233 -64.48 -29.31 5.94
N ALA A 234 -63.92 -28.79 7.02
CA ALA A 234 -62.49 -28.57 7.14
C ALA A 234 -61.69 -29.87 7.08
N ASP A 235 -62.09 -30.91 7.84
CA ASP A 235 -61.41 -32.20 7.88
C ASP A 235 -61.37 -32.88 6.51
N ASN A 236 -62.46 -32.80 5.74
CA ASN A 236 -62.50 -33.33 4.37
C ASN A 236 -61.56 -32.56 3.43
N ASN A 237 -61.60 -31.22 3.43
CA ASN A 237 -60.72 -30.42 2.59
C ASN A 237 -59.23 -30.62 2.97
N ARG A 238 -58.92 -30.73 4.27
CA ARG A 238 -57.58 -31.07 4.78
C ARG A 238 -57.12 -32.43 4.26
N PHE A 239 -57.97 -33.46 4.32
CA PHE A 239 -57.67 -34.80 3.82
C PHE A 239 -57.35 -34.78 2.31
N TYR A 240 -58.20 -34.17 1.49
CA TYR A 240 -58.00 -34.15 0.04
C TYR A 240 -56.82 -33.28 -0.40
N LEU A 241 -56.50 -32.21 0.32
CA LEU A 241 -55.27 -31.45 0.07
C LEU A 241 -54.02 -32.27 0.38
N LYS A 242 -54.00 -33.06 1.46
CA LYS A 242 -52.88 -33.97 1.76
C LYS A 242 -52.72 -35.03 0.68
N GLU A 243 -53.81 -35.66 0.25
CA GLU A 243 -53.82 -36.61 -0.87
C GLU A 243 -53.22 -35.99 -2.13
N PHE A 244 -53.61 -34.75 -2.45
CA PHE A 244 -53.02 -34.00 -3.56
C PHE A 244 -51.52 -33.74 -3.35
N ILE A 245 -51.09 -33.29 -2.18
CA ILE A 245 -49.67 -32.97 -1.92
C ILE A 245 -48.78 -34.21 -2.09
N GLU A 246 -49.20 -35.37 -1.61
CA GLU A 246 -48.46 -36.62 -1.81
C GLU A 246 -48.23 -36.95 -3.30
N GLU A 247 -49.24 -36.74 -4.14
CA GLU A 247 -49.13 -36.94 -5.60
C GLU A 247 -48.38 -35.81 -6.30
N TYR A 248 -48.49 -34.58 -5.79
CA TYR A 248 -47.81 -33.40 -6.31
C TYR A 248 -46.30 -33.48 -6.10
N LEU A 249 -45.81 -33.98 -4.97
CA LEU A 249 -44.38 -34.17 -4.72
C LEU A 249 -43.74 -35.15 -5.73
N LYS A 250 -44.46 -36.23 -6.07
CA LYS A 250 -44.05 -37.17 -7.12
C LYS A 250 -44.03 -36.51 -8.50
N PHE A 251 -45.00 -35.64 -8.76
CA PHE A 251 -45.09 -34.89 -10.00
C PHE A 251 -43.93 -33.90 -10.17
N ILE A 252 -43.65 -33.07 -9.16
CA ILE A 252 -42.49 -32.16 -9.15
C ILE A 252 -41.19 -32.92 -9.40
N SER A 253 -40.98 -34.04 -8.72
CA SER A 253 -39.77 -34.85 -8.87
C SER A 253 -39.57 -35.28 -10.32
N LYS A 254 -40.64 -35.76 -10.99
CA LYS A 254 -40.59 -36.12 -12.41
C LYS A 254 -40.24 -34.94 -13.32
N LEU A 255 -40.78 -33.75 -13.07
CA LEU A 255 -40.49 -32.57 -13.88
C LEU A 255 -39.02 -32.16 -13.79
N ILE A 256 -38.47 -32.17 -12.58
CA ILE A 256 -37.07 -31.87 -12.32
C ILE A 256 -36.18 -32.92 -12.99
N ASP A 257 -36.49 -34.21 -12.79
CA ASP A 257 -35.69 -35.32 -13.32
C ASP A 257 -35.76 -35.40 -14.87
N SER A 258 -36.77 -34.77 -15.49
CA SER A 258 -36.94 -34.69 -16.95
C SER A 258 -36.32 -33.44 -17.59
N ASN A 259 -35.54 -32.64 -16.84
CA ASN A 259 -34.89 -31.41 -17.30
C ASN A 259 -35.86 -30.40 -17.94
N CYS A 260 -37.02 -30.15 -17.32
CA CYS A 260 -37.87 -29.03 -17.74
C CYS A 260 -37.14 -27.70 -17.53
N ASP A 261 -37.39 -26.72 -18.39
CA ASP A 261 -36.88 -25.36 -18.21
C ASP A 261 -37.74 -24.58 -17.19
N ASN A 262 -37.18 -23.51 -16.65
CA ASN A 262 -37.83 -22.61 -15.68
C ASN A 262 -38.31 -23.29 -14.39
N LEU A 263 -37.53 -24.26 -13.88
CA LEU A 263 -37.82 -24.98 -12.63
C LEU A 263 -38.05 -24.07 -11.41
N HIS A 264 -37.53 -22.84 -11.42
CA HIS A 264 -37.72 -21.86 -10.35
C HIS A 264 -39.20 -21.56 -10.07
N HIS A 265 -40.09 -21.65 -11.06
CA HIS A 265 -41.53 -21.46 -10.83
C HIS A 265 -42.14 -22.52 -9.92
N LEU A 266 -41.54 -23.70 -9.79
CA LEU A 266 -42.00 -24.77 -8.88
C LEU A 266 -41.81 -24.42 -7.40
N ALA A 267 -40.96 -23.44 -7.08
CA ALA A 267 -40.63 -23.08 -5.71
C ALA A 267 -41.64 -22.14 -5.04
N LEU A 268 -42.61 -21.60 -5.80
CA LEU A 268 -43.72 -20.82 -5.25
C LEU A 268 -44.50 -21.66 -4.23
N SER A 269 -44.47 -21.26 -2.96
CA SER A 269 -45.01 -22.08 -1.86
C SER A 269 -45.48 -21.27 -0.64
N GLY A 270 -45.62 -19.96 -0.79
CA GLY A 270 -46.01 -19.06 0.30
C GLY A 270 -47.40 -19.31 0.87
N LEU A 271 -47.72 -18.61 1.97
CA LEU A 271 -49.07 -18.62 2.54
C LEU A 271 -50.07 -17.90 1.62
N PRO A 272 -51.33 -18.38 1.50
CA PRO A 272 -52.37 -17.65 0.78
C PRO A 272 -52.62 -16.24 1.34
N GLU A 273 -52.96 -15.25 0.50
CA GLU A 273 -53.13 -13.84 0.92
C GLU A 273 -54.18 -13.64 2.04
N PHE A 274 -55.24 -14.47 2.05
CA PHE A 274 -56.26 -14.49 3.10
C PHE A 274 -56.22 -15.78 3.92
N VAL A 275 -55.01 -16.23 4.28
CA VAL A 275 -54.80 -17.48 5.03
C VAL A 275 -55.70 -17.54 6.26
N GLU A 276 -55.83 -16.46 7.02
CA GLU A 276 -56.66 -16.41 8.23
C GLU A 276 -58.17 -16.57 7.96
N LYS A 277 -58.67 -16.25 6.76
CA LYS A 277 -60.09 -16.42 6.39
C LYS A 277 -60.43 -17.91 6.16
N TYR A 278 -59.53 -18.67 5.54
CA TYR A 278 -59.83 -20.03 5.06
C TYR A 278 -59.01 -21.15 5.69
N HIS A 279 -57.86 -20.86 6.30
CA HIS A 279 -56.90 -21.86 6.76
C HIS A 279 -56.42 -21.59 8.20
N ASN A 280 -55.96 -22.62 8.89
CA ASN A 280 -55.07 -22.44 10.05
C ASN A 280 -53.64 -22.39 9.51
N GLU A 281 -52.89 -21.35 9.85
CA GLU A 281 -51.54 -21.12 9.35
C GLU A 281 -50.59 -22.28 9.67
N GLU A 282 -50.51 -22.68 10.94
CA GLU A 282 -49.67 -23.81 11.39
C GLU A 282 -49.96 -25.10 10.62
N TRP A 283 -51.24 -25.41 10.41
CA TRP A 283 -51.64 -26.58 9.64
C TRP A 283 -51.17 -26.51 8.19
N TYR A 284 -51.31 -25.34 7.55
CA TYR A 284 -50.89 -25.14 6.17
C TYR A 284 -49.36 -25.25 6.04
N LEU A 285 -48.62 -24.60 6.94
CA LEU A 285 -47.17 -24.65 6.98
C LEU A 285 -46.66 -26.10 7.10
N GLU A 286 -47.24 -26.88 8.02
CA GLU A 286 -46.80 -28.25 8.29
C GLU A 286 -47.17 -29.24 7.17
N ASN A 287 -48.37 -29.11 6.58
CA ASN A 287 -48.91 -30.14 5.69
C ASN A 287 -48.80 -29.80 4.21
N ILE A 288 -48.57 -28.53 3.85
CA ILE A 288 -48.50 -28.06 2.47
C ILE A 288 -47.13 -27.47 2.18
N GLN A 289 -46.73 -26.39 2.87
CA GLN A 289 -45.51 -25.65 2.56
C GLN A 289 -44.24 -26.45 2.86
N LYS A 290 -44.07 -26.97 4.09
CA LYS A 290 -42.88 -27.74 4.49
C LYS A 290 -42.60 -28.93 3.57
N PRO A 291 -43.57 -29.81 3.25
CA PRO A 291 -43.31 -30.93 2.35
C PRO A 291 -42.79 -30.50 0.98
N ILE A 292 -43.36 -29.43 0.40
CA ILE A 292 -42.90 -28.87 -0.88
C ILE A 292 -41.48 -28.32 -0.73
N ARG A 293 -41.24 -27.45 0.27
CA ARG A 293 -39.94 -26.80 0.51
C ARG A 293 -38.83 -27.80 0.78
N THR A 294 -39.09 -28.87 1.54
CA THR A 294 -38.13 -29.95 1.79
C THR A 294 -37.71 -30.62 0.50
N LEU A 295 -38.66 -31.01 -0.36
CA LEU A 295 -38.34 -31.66 -1.64
C LEU A 295 -37.51 -30.75 -2.56
N ILE A 296 -37.95 -29.51 -2.77
CA ILE A 296 -37.27 -28.59 -3.71
C ILE A 296 -35.89 -28.15 -3.20
N SER A 297 -35.66 -28.16 -1.88
CA SER A 297 -34.35 -27.82 -1.31
C SER A 297 -33.30 -28.91 -1.54
N GLU A 298 -33.74 -30.15 -1.78
CA GLU A 298 -32.89 -31.31 -2.08
C GLU A 298 -32.62 -31.49 -3.59
N LYS A 299 -33.23 -30.66 -4.44
CA LYS A 299 -33.14 -30.75 -5.89
C LYS A 299 -32.50 -29.50 -6.50
N ALA A 300 -31.72 -29.69 -7.56
CA ALA A 300 -31.03 -28.60 -8.24
C ALA A 300 -32.00 -27.88 -9.20
N ILE A 301 -32.60 -26.79 -8.73
CA ILE A 301 -33.63 -26.04 -9.47
C ILE A 301 -33.28 -24.58 -9.72
N VAL A 302 -32.22 -24.07 -9.10
CA VAL A 302 -31.77 -22.68 -9.26
C VAL A 302 -30.80 -22.64 -10.43
N LYS A 303 -31.19 -22.00 -11.54
CA LYS A 303 -30.25 -21.69 -12.62
C LYS A 303 -29.39 -20.51 -12.19
N ASN A 304 -28.09 -20.73 -12.00
CA ASN A 304 -27.16 -19.68 -11.60
C ASN A 304 -26.78 -18.77 -12.79
N ALA A 305 -26.02 -17.70 -12.52
CA ALA A 305 -25.63 -16.72 -13.54
C ALA A 305 -24.74 -17.28 -14.64
N ASN A 306 -24.05 -18.41 -14.40
CA ASN A 306 -23.29 -19.16 -15.41
C ASN A 306 -24.12 -20.19 -16.19
N GLY A 307 -25.39 -20.37 -15.84
CA GLY A 307 -26.33 -21.27 -16.52
C GLY A 307 -26.43 -22.69 -15.96
N SER A 308 -25.65 -23.03 -14.93
CA SER A 308 -25.73 -24.33 -14.26
C SER A 308 -26.87 -24.38 -13.23
N LEU A 309 -27.47 -25.55 -13.04
CA LEU A 309 -28.46 -25.79 -11.98
C LEU A 309 -27.74 -26.12 -10.65
N ILE A 310 -28.14 -25.43 -9.58
CA ILE A 310 -27.62 -25.62 -8.21
C ILE A 310 -28.76 -25.81 -7.22
N LEU A 311 -28.43 -26.32 -6.02
CA LEU A 311 -29.38 -26.45 -4.92
C LEU A 311 -29.74 -25.07 -4.35
N ILE A 312 -30.93 -24.92 -3.77
CA ILE A 312 -31.35 -23.67 -3.12
C ILE A 312 -30.34 -23.25 -2.03
N LYS A 313 -29.84 -24.21 -1.24
CA LYS A 313 -28.87 -23.97 -0.15
C LYS A 313 -27.49 -23.46 -0.63
N GLU A 314 -27.14 -23.74 -1.89
CA GLU A 314 -25.91 -23.30 -2.53
C GLU A 314 -26.08 -21.92 -3.18
N ALA A 315 -27.33 -21.50 -3.38
CA ALA A 315 -27.64 -20.21 -3.94
C ALA A 315 -27.53 -19.09 -2.88
N ARG A 316 -27.27 -17.88 -3.38
CA ARG A 316 -27.17 -16.64 -2.61
C ARG A 316 -28.11 -15.61 -3.23
N PHE A 317 -29.27 -15.45 -2.59
CA PHE A 317 -30.31 -14.50 -2.99
C PHE A 317 -30.09 -13.16 -2.28
N PRO A 318 -30.11 -12.00 -2.96
CA PRO A 318 -30.02 -10.73 -2.26
C PRO A 318 -31.14 -10.59 -1.22
N ILE A 319 -30.82 -10.05 -0.04
CA ILE A 319 -31.85 -9.69 0.96
C ILE A 319 -32.89 -8.72 0.37
N ILE A 320 -34.11 -8.69 0.91
CA ILE A 320 -35.24 -7.96 0.32
C ILE A 320 -34.93 -6.48 0.00
N ASP A 321 -34.17 -5.81 0.86
CA ASP A 321 -33.79 -4.40 0.67
C ASP A 321 -32.83 -4.19 -0.51
N LEU A 322 -32.05 -5.22 -0.85
CA LEU A 322 -31.09 -5.22 -1.96
C LEU A 322 -31.58 -6.02 -3.17
N ALA A 323 -32.73 -6.69 -3.07
CA ALA A 323 -33.32 -7.52 -4.12
C ALA A 323 -33.68 -6.74 -5.40
N THR A 324 -33.87 -5.43 -5.28
CA THR A 324 -34.15 -4.53 -6.41
C THR A 324 -32.94 -3.69 -6.82
N ASP A 325 -31.82 -3.81 -6.10
CA ASP A 325 -30.59 -3.09 -6.40
C ASP A 325 -29.81 -3.82 -7.50
N LEU A 326 -29.98 -3.35 -8.73
CA LEU A 326 -29.32 -3.92 -9.91
C LEU A 326 -27.80 -3.82 -9.81
N GLU A 327 -27.25 -2.78 -9.18
CA GLU A 327 -25.81 -2.61 -9.03
C GLU A 327 -25.24 -3.66 -8.07
N PHE A 328 -25.94 -3.93 -6.97
CA PHE A 328 -25.57 -5.00 -6.05
C PHE A 328 -25.66 -6.38 -6.70
N PHE A 329 -26.71 -6.63 -7.49
CA PHE A 329 -26.86 -7.89 -8.20
C PHE A 329 -25.74 -8.12 -9.23
N GLU A 330 -25.37 -7.10 -10.02
CA GLU A 330 -24.24 -7.22 -10.94
C GLU A 330 -22.91 -7.46 -10.19
N LEU A 331 -22.74 -6.87 -9.00
CA LEU A 331 -21.59 -7.15 -8.15
C LEU A 331 -21.52 -8.63 -7.72
N LEU A 332 -22.65 -9.18 -7.27
CA LEU A 332 -22.78 -10.59 -6.90
C LEU A 332 -22.49 -11.51 -8.09
N LYS A 333 -23.02 -11.17 -9.28
CA LYS A 333 -22.79 -11.91 -10.51
C LYS A 333 -21.31 -11.91 -10.92
N ASP A 334 -20.59 -10.81 -10.74
CA ASP A 334 -19.16 -10.75 -11.07
C ASP A 334 -18.28 -11.53 -10.09
N LEU A 335 -18.63 -11.51 -8.80
CA LEU A 335 -17.82 -12.10 -7.72
C LEU A 335 -18.12 -13.58 -7.50
N ILE A 336 -19.41 -13.95 -7.45
CA ILE A 336 -19.88 -15.31 -7.15
C ILE A 336 -20.92 -15.81 -8.17
N PRO A 337 -20.60 -15.78 -9.49
CA PRO A 337 -21.56 -16.15 -10.57
C PRO A 337 -22.12 -17.57 -10.43
N ASN A 338 -21.38 -18.47 -9.77
CA ASN A 338 -21.79 -19.85 -9.57
C ASN A 338 -22.84 -20.03 -8.46
N GLN A 339 -23.05 -19.02 -7.61
CA GLN A 339 -23.94 -19.09 -6.44
C GLN A 339 -25.15 -18.15 -6.59
N VAL A 340 -25.16 -17.26 -7.56
CA VAL A 340 -26.22 -16.24 -7.70
C VAL A 340 -27.20 -16.65 -8.79
N PRO A 341 -28.52 -16.49 -8.62
CA PRO A 341 -29.50 -16.79 -9.65
C PRO A 341 -29.25 -16.02 -10.95
N SER A 342 -29.66 -16.59 -12.08
CA SER A 342 -29.66 -15.91 -13.37
C SER A 342 -30.52 -14.64 -13.33
N SER A 343 -30.14 -13.60 -14.07
CA SER A 343 -30.93 -12.36 -14.19
C SER A 343 -32.39 -12.60 -14.62
N GLU A 344 -32.62 -13.63 -15.45
CA GLU A 344 -33.97 -14.00 -15.95
C GLU A 344 -34.93 -14.42 -14.84
N SER A 345 -34.44 -15.14 -13.83
CA SER A 345 -35.27 -15.68 -12.73
C SER A 345 -35.13 -14.90 -11.42
N LEU A 346 -34.27 -13.87 -11.37
CA LEU A 346 -34.00 -13.10 -10.15
C LEU A 346 -35.28 -12.54 -9.52
N LYS A 347 -36.14 -11.93 -10.34
CA LYS A 347 -37.39 -11.31 -9.86
C LYS A 347 -38.31 -12.36 -9.21
N ASP A 348 -38.43 -13.52 -9.83
CA ASP A 348 -39.26 -14.61 -9.33
C ASP A 348 -38.67 -15.20 -8.05
N TRP A 349 -37.36 -15.41 -8.00
CA TRP A 349 -36.68 -15.87 -6.80
C TRP A 349 -36.79 -14.90 -5.63
N ASN A 350 -36.64 -13.60 -5.88
CA ASN A 350 -36.83 -12.59 -4.85
C ASN A 350 -38.25 -12.64 -4.29
N LYS A 351 -39.26 -12.86 -5.13
CA LYS A 351 -40.63 -13.06 -4.65
C LYS A 351 -40.74 -14.34 -3.81
N ILE A 352 -40.19 -15.46 -4.28
CA ILE A 352 -40.30 -16.78 -3.65
C ILE A 352 -39.58 -16.85 -2.29
N ILE A 353 -38.33 -16.38 -2.22
CA ILE A 353 -37.51 -16.46 -1.01
C ILE A 353 -38.04 -15.55 0.10
N ASN A 354 -38.65 -14.42 -0.27
CA ASN A 354 -39.24 -13.50 0.69
C ASN A 354 -40.60 -13.98 1.24
N GLN A 355 -41.23 -15.01 0.68
CA GLN A 355 -42.44 -15.64 1.25
C GLN A 355 -42.06 -16.38 2.54
N GLU A 356 -42.46 -15.83 3.68
CA GLU A 356 -42.16 -16.40 5.00
C GLU A 356 -40.69 -16.83 5.10
N TYR A 357 -39.77 -15.87 4.91
CA TYR A 357 -38.34 -16.15 4.72
C TYR A 357 -37.75 -17.05 5.83
N HIS A 358 -38.23 -16.90 7.06
CA HIS A 358 -37.81 -17.66 8.24
C HIS A 358 -38.18 -19.15 8.19
N ASN A 359 -39.08 -19.54 7.28
CA ASN A 359 -39.51 -20.92 7.08
C ASN A 359 -38.69 -21.66 6.02
N TRP A 360 -37.68 -21.05 5.42
CA TRP A 360 -36.69 -21.78 4.62
C TRP A 360 -35.70 -22.47 5.57
N ASN A 361 -35.43 -23.77 5.34
CA ASN A 361 -34.57 -24.58 6.21
C ASN A 361 -33.06 -24.22 6.14
N THR A 362 -32.70 -23.15 5.43
CA THR A 362 -31.31 -22.81 5.10
C THR A 362 -31.14 -21.30 4.98
N GLU A 363 -29.99 -20.79 5.45
CA GLU A 363 -29.59 -19.40 5.22
C GLU A 363 -29.13 -19.26 3.76
N VAL A 364 -30.05 -18.77 2.92
CA VAL A 364 -29.89 -18.70 1.45
C VAL A 364 -29.72 -17.29 0.95
N THR A 365 -29.93 -16.30 1.81
CA THR A 365 -29.80 -14.90 1.47
C THR A 365 -28.37 -14.41 1.62
N ILE A 366 -28.03 -13.32 0.93
CA ILE A 366 -26.74 -12.64 1.05
C ILE A 366 -26.96 -11.14 1.28
N SER A 367 -26.41 -10.62 2.37
CA SER A 367 -26.29 -9.19 2.62
C SER A 367 -24.97 -8.64 2.07
N LEU A 368 -24.84 -7.31 2.05
CA LEU A 368 -23.57 -6.66 1.68
C LEU A 368 -22.46 -7.04 2.67
N GLU A 369 -22.73 -7.08 3.97
CA GLU A 369 -21.78 -7.49 5.01
C GLU A 369 -21.28 -8.92 4.80
N GLN A 370 -22.18 -9.85 4.49
CA GLN A 370 -21.82 -11.24 4.22
C GLN A 370 -20.95 -11.38 2.96
N LEU A 371 -21.26 -10.61 1.91
CA LEU A 371 -20.43 -10.53 0.71
C LEU A 371 -19.03 -10.01 1.03
N LEU A 372 -18.93 -8.89 1.76
CA LEU A 372 -17.65 -8.28 2.11
C LEU A 372 -16.81 -9.18 3.04
N ALA A 373 -17.44 -9.90 3.96
CA ALA A 373 -16.77 -10.85 4.83
C ALA A 373 -16.14 -12.02 4.07
N GLY A 374 -16.82 -12.53 3.04
CA GLY A 374 -16.32 -13.62 2.19
C GLY A 374 -15.44 -13.16 1.02
N LEU A 375 -15.32 -11.86 0.78
CA LEU A 375 -14.57 -11.31 -0.35
C LEU A 375 -13.12 -11.77 -0.36
N PRO A 376 -12.36 -11.76 0.76
CA PRO A 376 -10.96 -12.18 0.76
C PRO A 376 -10.73 -13.61 0.26
N ASP A 377 -11.65 -14.52 0.56
CA ASP A 377 -11.56 -15.95 0.18
C ASP A 377 -11.99 -16.20 -1.27
N SER A 378 -12.72 -15.26 -1.87
CA SER A 378 -13.30 -15.39 -3.22
C SER A 378 -12.39 -14.87 -4.34
N VAL A 379 -11.25 -14.26 -3.98
CA VAL A 379 -10.44 -13.47 -4.90
C VAL A 379 -9.13 -14.19 -5.24
N ASP A 380 -8.80 -14.26 -6.53
CA ASP A 380 -7.58 -14.88 -7.05
C ASP A 380 -6.66 -13.83 -7.71
N PHE A 381 -5.57 -13.48 -7.04
CA PHE A 381 -4.63 -12.44 -7.51
C PHE A 381 -3.80 -12.86 -8.74
N THR A 382 -3.85 -14.13 -9.15
CA THR A 382 -3.18 -14.56 -10.39
C THR A 382 -3.87 -14.04 -11.65
N LYS A 383 -5.12 -13.56 -11.52
CA LYS A 383 -5.94 -13.08 -12.63
C LYS A 383 -6.05 -11.56 -12.63
N PRO A 384 -5.66 -10.86 -13.73
CA PRO A 384 -5.75 -9.40 -13.80
C PRO A 384 -7.17 -8.84 -13.62
N GLU A 385 -8.20 -9.60 -14.01
CA GLU A 385 -9.62 -9.24 -13.85
C GLU A 385 -10.03 -9.02 -12.39
N THR A 386 -9.29 -9.61 -11.43
CA THR A 386 -9.52 -9.45 -9.99
C THR A 386 -9.50 -8.00 -9.54
N TYR A 387 -8.51 -7.21 -10.00
CA TYR A 387 -8.41 -5.80 -9.61
C TYR A 387 -9.60 -4.99 -10.11
N GLN A 388 -10.14 -5.32 -11.29
CA GLN A 388 -11.34 -4.68 -11.82
C GLN A 388 -12.57 -5.02 -10.98
N LYS A 389 -12.72 -6.29 -10.56
CA LYS A 389 -13.81 -6.71 -9.67
C LYS A 389 -13.75 -6.03 -8.30
N LEU A 390 -12.57 -5.97 -7.69
CA LEU A 390 -12.35 -5.26 -6.43
C LEU A 390 -12.68 -3.77 -6.56
N LYS A 391 -12.25 -3.13 -7.66
CA LYS A 391 -12.58 -1.74 -7.92
C LYS A 391 -14.09 -1.51 -8.00
N LYS A 392 -14.85 -2.40 -8.65
CA LYS A 392 -16.33 -2.32 -8.66
C LYS A 392 -16.93 -2.40 -7.25
N VAL A 393 -16.37 -3.22 -6.35
CA VAL A 393 -16.79 -3.26 -4.94
C VAL A 393 -16.55 -1.90 -4.28
N TYR A 394 -15.36 -1.32 -4.45
CA TYR A 394 -15.01 -0.04 -3.83
C TYR A 394 -15.88 1.11 -4.36
N ASP A 395 -16.05 1.18 -5.69
CA ASP A 395 -16.91 2.15 -6.34
C ASP A 395 -18.37 2.02 -5.86
N PHE A 396 -18.86 0.79 -5.67
CA PHE A 396 -20.21 0.54 -5.12
C PHE A 396 -20.34 1.05 -3.66
N LEU A 397 -19.34 0.79 -2.82
CA LEU A 397 -19.35 1.26 -1.42
C LEU A 397 -19.32 2.80 -1.33
N GLU A 398 -18.58 3.45 -2.21
CA GLU A 398 -18.55 4.91 -2.35
C GLU A 398 -19.92 5.45 -2.75
N VAL A 399 -20.54 4.90 -3.81
CA VAL A 399 -21.88 5.30 -4.28
C VAL A 399 -22.94 5.13 -3.18
N LYS A 400 -22.86 4.07 -2.39
CA LYS A 400 -23.77 3.83 -1.25
C LYS A 400 -23.40 4.60 0.02
N ASN A 401 -22.30 5.36 0.01
CA ASN A 401 -21.76 6.05 1.20
C ASN A 401 -21.64 5.10 2.41
N SER A 402 -21.16 3.88 2.15
CA SER A 402 -21.10 2.81 3.14
C SER A 402 -19.86 2.90 4.00
N LYS A 403 -20.04 2.82 5.32
CA LYS A 403 -18.96 2.75 6.31
C LYS A 403 -18.42 1.34 6.53
N LEU A 404 -18.98 0.33 5.87
CA LEU A 404 -18.56 -1.06 6.07
C LEU A 404 -17.07 -1.27 5.73
N GLY A 405 -16.51 -0.47 4.83
CA GLY A 405 -15.08 -0.49 4.54
C GLY A 405 -14.18 -0.14 5.73
N GLU A 406 -14.69 0.53 6.77
CA GLU A 406 -13.95 0.83 8.00
C GLU A 406 -13.84 -0.40 8.91
N SER A 407 -14.78 -1.35 8.80
CA SER A 407 -14.86 -2.55 9.66
C SER A 407 -14.42 -3.84 8.97
N TYR A 408 -14.62 -3.94 7.65
CA TYR A 408 -14.29 -5.13 6.88
C TYR A 408 -12.96 -4.94 6.13
N PRO A 409 -11.98 -5.84 6.30
CA PRO A 409 -10.71 -5.76 5.60
C PRO A 409 -10.90 -6.22 4.15
N ILE A 410 -11.21 -5.29 3.26
CA ILE A 410 -11.52 -5.54 1.85
C ILE A 410 -10.62 -4.75 0.90
N TYR A 411 -9.86 -3.77 1.39
CA TYR A 411 -8.96 -2.97 0.58
C TYR A 411 -7.62 -3.67 0.45
N LEU A 412 -7.24 -3.98 -0.79
CA LEU A 412 -6.02 -4.69 -1.06
C LEU A 412 -4.83 -3.72 -1.08
N ASN A 413 -3.83 -3.94 -0.22
CA ASN A 413 -2.59 -3.17 -0.23
C ASN A 413 -1.60 -3.68 -1.31
N GLU A 414 -0.47 -3.00 -1.47
CA GLU A 414 0.59 -3.40 -2.43
C GLU A 414 1.22 -4.77 -2.12
N LYS A 415 1.15 -5.25 -0.87
CA LYS A 415 1.55 -6.60 -0.50
C LYS A 415 0.53 -7.69 -0.85
N ASN A 416 -0.61 -7.32 -1.40
CA ASN A 416 -1.77 -8.18 -1.60
C ASN A 416 -2.35 -8.73 -0.28
N GLU A 417 -2.26 -7.94 0.79
CA GLU A 417 -2.96 -8.19 2.05
C GLU A 417 -4.22 -7.33 2.10
N PHE A 418 -5.32 -7.93 2.56
CA PHE A 418 -6.55 -7.18 2.78
C PHE A 418 -6.50 -6.39 4.09
N LYS A 419 -6.91 -5.13 4.02
CA LYS A 419 -6.92 -4.14 5.10
C LYS A 419 -8.24 -3.39 5.13
N THR A 420 -8.55 -2.78 6.26
CA THR A 420 -9.67 -1.84 6.35
C THR A 420 -9.34 -0.51 5.67
N ARG A 421 -10.36 0.29 5.35
CA ARG A 421 -10.22 1.61 4.69
C ARG A 421 -9.27 2.55 5.44
N LEU A 422 -9.23 2.46 6.78
CA LEU A 422 -8.44 3.35 7.62
C LEU A 422 -6.96 2.96 7.68
N GLU A 423 -6.65 1.69 7.42
CA GLU A 423 -5.30 1.11 7.45
C GLU A 423 -4.54 1.30 6.13
N VAL A 424 -5.23 1.64 5.04
CA VAL A 424 -4.62 1.94 3.75
C VAL A 424 -4.70 3.42 3.41
N SER A 425 -3.77 3.87 2.57
CA SER A 425 -3.77 5.20 1.96
C SER A 425 -3.61 5.07 0.45
N GLN A 426 -4.03 6.10 -0.30
CA GLN A 426 -3.75 6.17 -1.72
C GLN A 426 -2.26 6.03 -1.99
N TYR A 427 -1.93 5.33 -3.06
CA TYR A 427 -0.54 5.17 -3.50
C TYR A 427 -0.01 6.55 -3.92
N PRO A 428 0.95 7.14 -3.20
CA PRO A 428 1.45 8.46 -3.53
C PRO A 428 2.52 8.37 -4.64
N ASP A 429 2.81 9.50 -5.28
CA ASP A 429 4.02 9.62 -6.08
C ASP A 429 5.23 9.55 -5.14
N ILE A 430 5.85 8.36 -5.01
CA ILE A 430 7.02 8.09 -4.18
C ILE A 430 8.08 7.30 -4.95
N ASP A 431 9.35 7.74 -4.88
CA ASP A 431 10.47 6.99 -5.46
C ASP A 431 10.71 5.68 -4.70
N ASP A 432 10.98 4.58 -5.41
CA ASP A 432 11.28 3.26 -4.83
C ASP A 432 12.47 3.30 -3.85
N GLU A 433 13.39 4.26 -4.02
CA GLU A 433 14.52 4.48 -3.12
C GLU A 433 14.06 4.82 -1.70
N MET A 434 13.02 5.64 -1.56
CA MET A 434 12.49 6.00 -0.24
C MET A 434 11.75 4.83 0.40
N LYS A 435 11.08 4.00 -0.40
CA LYS A 435 10.47 2.75 0.06
C LYS A 435 11.53 1.76 0.55
N TYR A 436 12.63 1.62 -0.19
CA TYR A 436 13.78 0.81 0.20
C TYR A 436 14.34 1.25 1.56
N VAL A 437 14.60 2.55 1.72
CA VAL A 437 15.11 3.13 2.97
C VAL A 437 14.14 2.89 4.13
N SER A 438 12.86 3.22 3.95
CA SER A 438 11.83 3.06 4.98
C SER A 438 11.74 1.60 5.46
N ARG A 439 11.72 0.65 4.51
CA ARG A 439 11.62 -0.78 4.82
C ARG A 439 12.79 -1.27 5.67
N LYS A 440 14.02 -0.86 5.31
CA LYS A 440 15.25 -1.22 6.04
C LYS A 440 15.36 -0.54 7.41
N LEU A 441 14.62 0.55 7.62
CA LEU A 441 14.46 1.21 8.92
C LEU A 441 13.25 0.70 9.72
N GLY A 442 12.54 -0.33 9.23
CA GLY A 442 11.49 -1.04 9.97
C GLY A 442 10.05 -0.62 9.65
N ARG A 443 9.83 0.24 8.64
CA ARG A 443 8.47 0.64 8.19
C ARG A 443 8.25 0.28 6.73
N ASP A 444 7.38 -0.68 6.48
CA ASP A 444 7.12 -1.17 5.12
C ASP A 444 5.92 -0.49 4.47
N LEU A 445 6.20 0.49 3.61
CA LEU A 445 5.17 1.31 2.98
C LEU A 445 4.25 0.52 2.03
N ASP A 446 4.70 -0.62 1.49
CA ASP A 446 3.83 -1.48 0.66
C ASP A 446 2.70 -2.12 1.49
N ALA A 447 2.84 -2.17 2.81
CA ALA A 447 1.76 -2.61 3.69
C ALA A 447 0.69 -1.53 3.91
N GLU A 448 1.02 -0.26 3.66
CA GLU A 448 0.18 0.92 3.94
C GLU A 448 -0.48 1.49 2.68
N PHE A 449 0.07 1.24 1.49
CA PHE A 449 -0.47 1.77 0.24
C PHE A 449 -1.50 0.83 -0.38
N LEU A 450 -2.59 1.41 -0.89
CA LEU A 450 -3.52 0.72 -1.78
C LEU A 450 -2.77 0.18 -3.00
N ASN A 451 -3.16 -1.01 -3.45
CA ASN A 451 -2.56 -1.61 -4.62
C ASN A 451 -2.69 -0.70 -5.86
N LYS A 452 -1.57 -0.37 -6.51
CA LYS A 452 -1.49 0.56 -7.64
C LYS A 452 -2.30 0.12 -8.86
N PHE A 453 -2.56 -1.18 -9.02
CA PHE A 453 -3.41 -1.69 -10.10
C PHE A 453 -4.89 -1.30 -9.93
N LEU A 454 -5.31 -0.90 -8.73
CA LEU A 454 -6.67 -0.41 -8.46
C LEU A 454 -6.85 1.06 -8.87
N GLY A 455 -5.76 1.79 -9.10
CA GLY A 455 -5.78 3.22 -9.37
C GLY A 455 -6.31 4.03 -8.19
N LYS A 456 -6.97 5.15 -8.49
CA LYS A 456 -7.53 6.04 -7.47
C LYS A 456 -8.91 5.56 -6.99
N VAL A 457 -9.11 5.56 -5.68
CA VAL A 457 -10.37 5.22 -4.98
C VAL A 457 -10.72 6.38 -4.05
N ASN A 458 -11.71 7.19 -4.38
CA ASN A 458 -11.90 8.50 -3.73
C ASN A 458 -12.16 8.41 -2.22
N ASP A 459 -12.78 7.32 -1.77
CA ASP A 459 -13.09 7.04 -0.37
C ASP A 459 -11.87 6.76 0.52
N ILE A 460 -10.66 6.60 -0.05
CA ILE A 460 -9.43 6.33 0.70
C ILE A 460 -8.60 7.61 0.82
N LYS A 461 -8.08 7.85 2.03
CA LYS A 461 -7.26 9.03 2.34
C LYS A 461 -5.98 9.09 1.50
N GLU A 462 -5.58 10.29 1.14
CA GLU A 462 -4.27 10.54 0.53
C GLU A 462 -3.15 10.31 1.54
N PHE A 463 -2.01 9.76 1.09
CA PHE A 463 -0.84 9.58 1.96
C PHE A 463 -0.06 10.89 2.13
N ASN A 464 0.16 11.32 3.36
CA ASN A 464 0.89 12.55 3.65
C ASN A 464 2.41 12.35 3.58
N LEU A 465 2.98 12.52 2.39
CA LEU A 465 4.43 12.38 2.16
C LEU A 465 5.27 13.31 3.04
N GLN A 466 4.83 14.55 3.29
CA GLN A 466 5.59 15.49 4.11
C GLN A 466 5.67 15.03 5.56
N GLU A 467 4.56 14.53 6.10
CA GLU A 467 4.52 13.95 7.45
C GLU A 467 5.33 12.66 7.53
N PHE A 468 5.27 11.81 6.49
CA PHE A 468 6.13 10.64 6.39
C PHE A 468 7.61 11.03 6.46
N TYR A 469 8.10 11.99 5.67
CA TYR A 469 9.51 12.40 5.71
C TYR A 469 9.91 13.02 7.05
N LYS A 470 8.99 13.72 7.72
CA LYS A 470 9.23 14.18 9.10
C LYS A 470 9.38 12.98 10.05
N SER A 471 8.44 12.04 10.04
CA SER A 471 8.48 10.83 10.89
C SER A 471 9.68 9.93 10.60
N LEU A 472 10.06 9.75 9.35
CA LEU A 472 11.26 9.01 8.94
C LEU A 472 12.50 9.60 9.63
N ASN A 473 12.59 10.92 9.66
CA ASN A 473 13.70 11.62 10.27
C ASN A 473 13.64 11.63 11.80
N SER A 474 12.50 11.97 12.40
CA SER A 474 12.35 12.13 13.84
C SER A 474 12.25 10.81 14.59
N ASP A 475 11.59 9.81 13.99
CA ASP A 475 11.17 8.60 14.69
C ASP A 475 12.04 7.40 14.31
N LEU A 476 12.61 7.38 13.09
CA LEU A 476 13.44 6.26 12.62
C LEU A 476 14.94 6.60 12.59
N ILE A 477 15.35 7.71 11.97
CA ILE A 477 16.77 8.03 11.80
C ILE A 477 17.39 8.64 13.07
N SER A 478 16.82 9.72 13.58
CA SER A 478 17.40 10.47 14.70
C SER A 478 17.55 9.67 16.01
N PRO A 479 16.61 8.80 16.40
CA PRO A 479 16.71 7.99 17.62
C PRO A 479 17.66 6.80 17.49
N LEU A 480 18.02 6.41 16.26
CA LEU A 480 18.86 5.25 16.02
C LEU A 480 20.27 5.51 16.55
N LYS A 481 20.71 4.72 17.53
CA LYS A 481 22.07 4.82 18.05
C LYS A 481 23.06 4.16 17.08
N ILE A 482 24.14 4.86 16.76
CA ILE A 482 25.18 4.39 15.83
C ILE A 482 25.90 3.12 16.31
N GLU A 483 25.91 2.86 17.63
CA GLU A 483 26.54 1.71 18.24
C GLU A 483 25.66 0.44 18.19
N GLU A 484 24.35 0.61 18.07
CA GLU A 484 23.34 -0.47 18.11
C GLU A 484 22.72 -0.74 16.72
N ALA A 485 23.02 0.10 15.72
CA ALA A 485 22.46 0.01 14.39
C ALA A 485 22.90 -1.25 13.64
N THR A 486 21.95 -1.92 12.99
CA THR A 486 22.24 -3.10 12.15
C THR A 486 22.87 -2.68 10.82
N ASP A 487 23.55 -3.62 10.14
CA ASP A 487 24.10 -3.38 8.80
C ASP A 487 23.03 -2.93 7.79
N GLU A 488 21.80 -3.42 7.94
CA GLU A 488 20.66 -3.01 7.10
C GLU A 488 20.28 -1.55 7.32
N GLN A 489 20.22 -1.11 8.57
CA GLN A 489 19.89 0.28 8.93
C GLN A 489 21.02 1.24 8.54
N ILE A 490 22.28 0.84 8.76
CA ILE A 490 23.46 1.59 8.30
C ILE A 490 23.38 1.78 6.79
N SER A 491 23.16 0.71 6.04
CA SER A 491 23.07 0.76 4.58
C SER A 491 21.92 1.66 4.11
N ALA A 492 20.78 1.65 4.81
CA ALA A 492 19.64 2.53 4.50
C ALA A 492 19.98 4.01 4.69
N ILE A 493 20.62 4.39 5.79
CA ILE A 493 20.99 5.78 6.06
C ILE A 493 22.08 6.24 5.09
N LEU A 494 23.07 5.40 4.81
CA LEU A 494 24.09 5.69 3.80
C LEU A 494 23.47 5.84 2.40
N HIS A 495 22.45 5.04 2.08
CA HIS A 495 21.72 5.13 0.82
C HIS A 495 21.01 6.48 0.65
N ILE A 496 20.52 7.11 1.71
CA ILE A 496 19.95 8.47 1.64
C ILE A 496 20.99 9.49 1.17
N ASN A 497 22.25 9.36 1.62
CA ASN A 497 23.31 10.33 1.29
C ASN A 497 23.63 10.38 -0.22
N LYS A 498 23.32 9.32 -0.98
CA LYS A 498 23.48 9.29 -2.45
C LYS A 498 22.23 9.71 -3.24
N LEU A 499 21.12 10.08 -2.61
CA LEU A 499 19.88 10.49 -3.31
C LEU A 499 19.87 12.00 -3.57
N PHE A 500 19.78 12.44 -4.82
CA PHE A 500 19.84 13.85 -5.23
C PHE A 500 18.60 14.24 -6.02
N ARG A 501 18.10 15.47 -5.87
CA ARG A 501 17.01 15.97 -6.72
C ARG A 501 17.54 16.53 -8.04
N SER A 502 18.74 17.12 -8.01
CA SER A 502 19.39 17.73 -9.17
C SER A 502 20.90 17.50 -9.17
N ASP A 503 21.52 17.80 -10.31
CA ASP A 503 22.97 17.79 -10.52
C ASP A 503 23.70 18.99 -9.90
N ARG A 504 22.99 19.92 -9.25
CA ARG A 504 23.55 21.16 -8.72
C ARG A 504 23.62 21.17 -7.20
N ALA A 505 24.36 20.24 -6.61
CA ALA A 505 24.54 20.15 -5.16
C ALA A 505 26.00 19.89 -4.76
N PRO A 506 26.94 20.82 -5.03
CA PRO A 506 28.38 20.57 -4.91
C PRO A 506 28.82 20.17 -3.50
N ARG A 507 28.20 20.74 -2.46
CA ARG A 507 28.48 20.38 -1.06
C ARG A 507 28.09 18.92 -0.76
N ARG A 508 26.97 18.45 -1.30
CA ARG A 508 26.52 17.07 -1.12
C ARG A 508 27.33 16.09 -1.95
N GLU A 509 27.80 16.51 -3.13
CA GLU A 509 28.75 15.73 -3.92
C GLU A 509 30.05 15.53 -3.13
N GLN A 510 30.60 16.62 -2.57
CA GLN A 510 31.76 16.52 -1.67
C GLN A 510 31.51 15.57 -0.49
N TRP A 511 30.33 15.64 0.14
CA TRP A 511 29.97 14.74 1.23
C TRP A 511 29.87 13.27 0.80
N LEU A 512 29.25 13.01 -0.35
CA LEU A 512 29.14 11.67 -0.91
C LEU A 512 30.52 11.10 -1.25
N ASP A 513 31.41 11.91 -1.84
CA ASP A 513 32.78 11.51 -2.16
C ASP A 513 33.56 11.13 -0.90
N ILE A 514 33.45 11.95 0.16
CA ILE A 514 34.04 11.67 1.48
C ILE A 514 33.55 10.32 2.05
N ILE A 515 32.24 10.05 1.98
CA ILE A 515 31.67 8.78 2.47
C ILE A 515 32.16 7.60 1.61
N LYS A 516 32.14 7.76 0.28
CA LYS A 516 32.47 6.72 -0.69
C LYS A 516 33.93 6.30 -0.61
N GLU A 517 34.84 7.26 -0.39
CA GLU A 517 36.26 6.97 -0.25
C GLU A 517 36.56 6.15 1.01
N LEU A 518 35.84 6.40 2.12
CA LEU A 518 36.00 5.61 3.35
C LEU A 518 35.27 4.26 3.31
N LEU A 519 34.09 4.20 2.68
CA LEU A 519 33.20 3.04 2.68
C LEU A 519 32.74 2.66 1.25
N PRO A 520 33.67 2.30 0.35
CA PRO A 520 33.37 2.08 -1.07
C PRO A 520 32.41 0.92 -1.32
N GLU A 521 32.40 -0.09 -0.45
CA GLU A 521 31.51 -1.25 -0.59
C GLU A 521 30.06 -1.00 -0.12
N LYS A 522 29.84 0.04 0.71
CA LYS A 522 28.52 0.33 1.31
C LYS A 522 27.78 1.44 0.57
N VAL A 523 28.46 2.28 -0.22
CA VAL A 523 27.85 3.44 -0.88
C VAL A 523 28.16 3.44 -2.38
N GLY A 524 27.10 3.39 -3.20
CA GLY A 524 27.20 3.47 -4.65
C GLY A 524 27.20 4.90 -5.20
N GLU A 525 27.16 5.01 -6.53
CA GLU A 525 27.10 6.29 -7.22
C GLU A 525 25.83 7.10 -6.90
N ARG A 526 25.92 8.42 -7.14
CA ARG A 526 24.78 9.34 -7.02
C ARG A 526 23.56 8.83 -7.79
N LYS A 527 22.37 8.97 -7.20
CA LYS A 527 21.10 8.58 -7.80
C LYS A 527 20.12 9.73 -7.76
N ILE A 528 19.54 10.06 -8.92
CA ILE A 528 18.53 11.12 -9.05
C ILE A 528 17.17 10.57 -8.62
N ILE A 529 16.48 11.30 -7.73
CA ILE A 529 15.12 11.04 -7.29
C ILE A 529 14.20 12.17 -7.75
N SER A 530 12.93 11.86 -7.99
CA SER A 530 11.96 12.81 -8.51
C SER A 530 11.40 13.76 -7.44
N ILE A 531 11.40 13.33 -6.17
CA ILE A 531 10.73 14.04 -5.07
C ILE A 531 11.73 14.81 -4.21
N ASP A 532 11.28 15.96 -3.70
CA ASP A 532 12.08 16.88 -2.90
C ASP A 532 12.29 16.37 -1.45
N TYR A 533 13.19 15.40 -1.30
CA TYR A 533 13.74 15.00 0.01
C TYR A 533 14.92 15.88 0.45
N GLU A 534 15.35 16.87 -0.33
CA GLU A 534 16.55 17.66 -0.03
C GLU A 534 16.40 18.46 1.27
N ASN A 535 15.20 18.91 1.59
CA ASN A 535 14.89 19.56 2.86
C ASN A 535 14.94 18.61 4.08
N PHE A 536 15.07 17.31 3.84
CA PHE A 536 14.94 16.23 4.82
C PHE A 536 16.19 15.34 4.92
N SER A 537 17.25 15.61 4.15
CA SER A 537 18.48 14.79 4.17
C SER A 537 19.38 15.04 5.38
N TYR A 538 19.16 16.15 6.08
CA TYR A 538 20.05 16.60 7.15
C TYR A 538 20.20 15.61 8.32
N PRO A 539 19.14 14.97 8.85
CA PRO A 539 19.30 13.99 9.93
C PRO A 539 20.12 12.77 9.50
N ALA A 540 20.02 12.36 8.23
CA ALA A 540 20.86 11.30 7.69
C ALA A 540 22.33 11.72 7.59
N GLU A 541 22.61 12.95 7.16
CA GLU A 541 23.96 13.54 7.16
C GLU A 541 24.54 13.61 8.58
N LEU A 542 23.78 14.15 9.54
CA LEU A 542 24.13 14.23 10.95
C LEU A 542 24.47 12.85 11.53
N TRP A 543 23.61 11.86 11.27
CA TRP A 543 23.82 10.49 11.72
C TRP A 543 25.07 9.88 11.10
N THR A 544 25.28 10.09 9.80
CA THR A 544 26.42 9.55 9.05
C THR A 544 27.75 10.17 9.51
N ALA A 545 27.78 11.49 9.74
CA ALA A 545 28.95 12.17 10.28
C ALA A 545 29.33 11.61 11.67
N LYS A 546 28.33 11.40 12.54
CA LYS A 546 28.53 10.79 13.86
C LYS A 546 29.08 9.36 13.74
N TYR A 547 28.53 8.56 12.82
CA TYR A 547 28.97 7.20 12.54
C TYR A 547 30.43 7.15 12.05
N MET A 548 30.81 8.02 11.12
CA MET A 548 32.20 8.12 10.64
C MET A 548 33.18 8.53 11.74
N CYS A 549 32.81 9.49 12.59
CA CYS A 549 33.61 9.84 13.77
C CYS A 549 33.82 8.64 14.71
N LEU A 550 32.79 7.80 14.90
CA LEU A 550 32.90 6.57 15.68
C LEU A 550 33.84 5.54 15.02
N LEU A 551 33.76 5.38 13.70
CA LEU A 551 34.66 4.49 12.95
C LEU A 551 36.12 4.89 13.14
N ILE A 552 36.45 6.18 12.99
CA ILE A 552 37.81 6.70 13.22
C ILE A 552 38.24 6.45 14.66
N GLN A 553 37.38 6.77 15.64
CA GLN A 553 37.70 6.58 17.06
C GLN A 553 37.99 5.12 17.42
N LYS A 554 37.31 4.15 16.78
CA LYS A 554 37.53 2.71 17.03
C LYS A 554 38.94 2.25 16.67
N GLU A 555 39.60 2.91 15.72
CA GLU A 555 40.96 2.60 15.30
C GLU A 555 42.03 3.06 16.31
N GLN A 556 41.66 3.94 17.25
CA GLN A 556 42.50 4.49 18.34
C GLN A 556 43.70 5.34 17.91
N ASN A 557 44.43 4.93 16.88
CA ASN A 557 45.59 5.62 16.32
C ASN A 557 45.54 5.65 14.78
N PHE A 558 46.30 6.58 14.20
CA PHE A 558 46.30 6.86 12.77
C PHE A 558 46.79 5.67 11.91
N ASN A 559 47.78 4.91 12.39
CA ASN A 559 48.34 3.80 11.62
C ASN A 559 47.30 2.67 11.44
N SER A 560 46.55 2.35 12.50
CA SER A 560 45.42 1.40 12.41
C SER A 560 44.38 1.91 11.43
N PHE A 561 44.02 3.20 11.49
CA PHE A 561 43.06 3.80 10.58
C PHE A 561 43.50 3.74 9.11
N ALA A 562 44.75 4.09 8.82
CA ALA A 562 45.31 4.02 7.46
C ALA A 562 45.38 2.55 6.97
N GLN A 563 45.70 1.61 7.85
CA GLN A 563 45.70 0.19 7.51
C GLN A 563 44.28 -0.32 7.20
N THR A 564 43.28 0.05 7.99
CA THR A 564 41.91 -0.46 7.87
C THR A 564 41.18 0.10 6.65
N TYR A 565 41.34 1.40 6.35
CA TYR A 565 40.54 2.08 5.32
C TYR A 565 41.32 2.51 4.07
N PHE A 566 42.66 2.48 4.09
CA PHE A 566 43.50 3.03 3.00
C PHE A 566 44.67 2.11 2.61
N ASP A 567 44.61 0.81 2.93
CA ASP A 567 45.68 -0.17 2.60
C ASP A 567 47.08 0.28 3.05
N SER A 568 47.17 0.91 4.22
CA SER A 568 48.40 1.50 4.79
C SER A 568 48.98 2.69 4.01
N ASN A 569 48.23 3.30 3.08
CA ASN A 569 48.62 4.53 2.42
C ASN A 569 48.36 5.76 3.31
N GLU A 570 49.40 6.21 4.02
CA GLU A 570 49.30 7.38 4.91
C GLU A 570 48.93 8.68 4.19
N GLU A 571 49.42 8.91 2.96
CA GLU A 571 49.18 10.16 2.23
C GLU A 571 47.70 10.31 1.86
N SER A 572 47.09 9.24 1.35
CA SER A 572 45.65 9.18 1.08
C SER A 572 44.84 9.33 2.36
N ALA A 573 45.22 8.63 3.44
CA ALA A 573 44.52 8.70 4.72
C ALA A 573 44.55 10.12 5.33
N TYR A 574 45.69 10.83 5.29
CA TYR A 574 45.77 12.22 5.75
C TYR A 574 45.00 13.18 4.85
N THR A 575 45.03 12.97 3.53
CA THR A 575 44.29 13.80 2.55
C THR A 575 42.79 13.67 2.77
N TRP A 576 42.30 12.44 2.92
CA TRP A 576 40.91 12.16 3.23
C TRP A 576 40.50 12.74 4.58
N LEU A 577 41.30 12.51 5.63
CA LEU A 577 40.97 12.97 6.98
C LEU A 577 40.96 14.51 7.07
N SER A 578 41.85 15.18 6.35
CA SER A 578 41.84 16.63 6.18
C SER A 578 40.55 17.10 5.51
N SER A 579 40.12 16.41 4.44
CA SER A 579 38.88 16.72 3.73
C SER A 579 37.64 16.52 4.61
N PHE A 580 37.59 15.41 5.36
CA PHE A 580 36.54 15.11 6.32
C PHE A 580 36.45 16.15 7.44
N ILE A 581 37.56 16.45 8.12
CA ILE A 581 37.56 17.42 9.23
C ILE A 581 37.19 18.82 8.75
N ASN A 582 37.69 19.26 7.59
CA ASN A 582 37.30 20.54 7.02
C ASN A 582 35.82 20.58 6.63
N TYR A 583 35.27 19.48 6.09
CA TYR A 583 33.83 19.36 5.83
C TYR A 583 33.02 19.52 7.13
N ILE A 584 33.38 18.80 8.19
CA ILE A 584 32.74 18.88 9.51
C ILE A 584 32.84 20.30 10.10
N ASN A 585 34.00 20.94 10.01
CA ASN A 585 34.22 22.31 10.50
C ASN A 585 33.41 23.37 9.76
N SER A 586 33.14 23.15 8.47
CA SER A 586 32.28 24.02 7.65
C SER A 586 30.78 23.68 7.76
N SER A 587 30.43 22.69 8.58
CA SER A 587 29.05 22.21 8.80
C SER A 587 28.36 22.90 9.96
N ARG A 588 27.08 22.58 10.15
CA ARG A 588 26.27 23.15 11.23
C ARG A 588 26.85 22.77 12.59
N GLU A 589 26.57 23.59 13.61
CA GLU A 589 27.20 23.50 14.94
C GLU A 589 27.03 22.13 15.62
N ASP A 590 25.94 21.41 15.36
CA ASP A 590 25.73 20.06 15.87
C ASP A 590 26.63 18.99 15.22
N ILE A 591 26.83 19.05 13.88
CA ILE A 591 27.79 18.22 13.15
C ILE A 591 29.21 18.59 13.55
N LYS A 592 29.52 19.89 13.55
CA LYS A 592 30.82 20.44 13.96
C LYS A 592 31.18 20.02 15.38
N GLY A 593 30.20 19.97 16.28
CA GLY A 593 30.41 19.51 17.65
C GLY A 593 30.83 18.04 17.79
N PHE A 594 30.81 17.21 16.74
CA PHE A 594 31.25 15.82 16.83
C PHE A 594 32.76 15.67 17.00
N ILE A 595 33.59 16.51 16.40
CA ILE A 595 35.05 16.39 16.57
C ILE A 595 35.49 16.70 18.01
N ALA A 596 34.69 17.45 18.78
CA ALA A 596 34.91 17.67 20.21
C ALA A 596 34.41 16.50 21.08
N LYS A 597 33.57 15.60 20.52
CA LYS A 597 32.96 14.46 21.23
C LYS A 597 33.62 13.12 20.89
N TYR A 598 34.30 13.03 19.76
CA TYR A 598 34.96 11.83 19.27
C TYR A 598 36.45 12.06 19.06
N LYS A 599 37.28 11.07 19.38
CA LYS A 599 38.71 11.11 19.11
C LYS A 599 38.96 10.89 17.62
N VAL A 600 39.13 11.98 16.86
CA VAL A 600 39.31 11.94 15.40
C VAL A 600 40.47 12.78 14.90
N ILE A 601 41.08 13.62 15.76
CA ILE A 601 42.21 14.46 15.38
C ILE A 601 43.50 13.68 15.63
N PRO A 602 44.33 13.36 14.62
CA PRO A 602 45.57 12.62 14.80
C PRO A 602 46.65 13.53 15.41
N MET A 603 47.22 13.09 16.54
CA MET A 603 48.34 13.74 17.20
C MET A 603 49.67 13.31 16.59
N GLN A 604 50.74 14.04 16.88
CA GLN A 604 52.09 13.71 16.40
C GLN A 604 52.62 12.37 16.94
N ASN A 605 52.11 11.90 18.07
CA ASN A 605 52.43 10.57 18.59
C ASN A 605 51.65 9.44 17.89
N GLY A 606 50.75 9.77 16.97
CA GLY A 606 49.91 8.84 16.21
C GLY A 606 48.54 8.58 16.83
N ASP A 607 48.30 8.93 18.09
CA ASP A 607 47.01 8.69 18.74
C ASP A 607 45.94 9.68 18.25
N PHE A 608 44.68 9.25 18.24
CA PHE A 608 43.57 10.17 18.03
C PHE A 608 43.16 10.88 19.33
N ALA A 609 42.87 12.19 19.21
CA ALA A 609 42.40 13.04 20.29
C ALA A 609 41.09 13.76 19.91
N TYR A 610 40.39 14.25 20.94
CA TYR A 610 39.25 15.14 20.79
C TYR A 610 39.72 16.53 20.36
N ASP A 611 38.87 17.27 19.66
CA ASP A 611 39.04 18.71 19.50
C ASP A 611 38.81 19.44 20.84
N SER A 612 39.87 19.61 21.64
CA SER A 612 39.85 20.28 22.95
C SER A 612 40.80 21.47 23.01
N GLU A 613 40.52 22.47 23.86
CA GLU A 613 41.37 23.68 24.03
C GLU A 613 42.84 23.39 24.36
N SER A 614 43.21 22.16 24.70
CA SER A 614 44.55 21.72 25.07
C SER A 614 45.41 21.19 23.92
N ILE A 615 44.85 20.95 22.72
CA ILE A 615 45.64 20.47 21.55
C ILE A 615 45.89 21.59 20.55
N PHE A 616 47.02 21.60 19.85
CA PHE A 616 47.42 22.73 18.99
C PHE A 616 48.15 22.28 17.73
N GLN A 617 48.05 23.06 16.66
CA GLN A 617 49.00 23.01 15.56
C GLN A 617 50.26 23.82 15.89
N GLU A 618 51.38 23.47 15.27
CA GLU A 618 52.62 24.26 15.39
C GLU A 618 52.45 25.60 14.64
N GLU A 619 52.67 26.73 15.31
CA GLU A 619 52.56 28.06 14.69
C GLU A 619 53.59 28.26 13.56
N ASP A 620 54.80 27.75 13.74
CA ASP A 620 55.88 27.80 12.76
C ASP A 620 56.76 26.55 12.92
N THR A 621 56.47 25.55 12.08
CA THR A 621 57.03 24.20 12.14
C THR A 621 58.56 24.17 12.12
N LYS A 622 59.22 25.20 11.57
CA LYS A 622 60.69 25.28 11.52
C LYS A 622 61.35 25.37 12.90
N TYR A 623 60.61 25.83 13.92
CA TYR A 623 61.12 25.94 15.29
C TYR A 623 60.94 24.64 16.10
N PHE A 624 60.05 23.74 15.67
CA PHE A 624 59.65 22.53 16.39
C PHE A 624 60.50 21.31 15.98
N ASP A 625 61.83 21.39 16.16
CA ASP A 625 62.75 20.30 15.87
C ASP A 625 62.42 19.04 16.70
N GLU A 626 62.44 17.86 16.07
CA GLU A 626 62.13 16.58 16.73
C GLU A 626 63.03 16.30 17.95
N ASN A 627 64.32 16.66 17.86
CA ASN A 627 65.26 16.53 18.98
C ASN A 627 64.81 17.34 20.21
N LEU A 628 64.24 18.54 20.03
CA LEU A 628 63.74 19.32 21.17
C LEU A 628 62.54 18.64 21.83
N LYS A 629 61.66 18.02 21.03
CA LYS A 629 60.51 17.27 21.53
C LYS A 629 60.98 16.04 22.33
N ASP A 630 62.02 15.36 21.86
CA ASP A 630 62.65 14.22 22.54
C ASP A 630 63.30 14.64 23.86
N ILE A 631 64.05 15.75 23.88
CA ILE A 631 64.63 16.31 25.11
C ILE A 631 63.55 16.60 26.16
N VAL A 632 62.46 17.29 25.79
CA VAL A 632 61.38 17.63 26.74
C VAL A 632 60.67 16.37 27.25
N LYS A 633 60.50 15.36 26.40
CA LYS A 633 59.94 14.07 26.80
C LYS A 633 60.85 13.34 27.80
N ASP A 634 62.13 13.22 27.50
CA ASP A 634 63.05 12.39 28.27
C ASP A 634 63.51 13.05 29.57
N TYR A 635 63.76 14.37 29.54
CA TYR A 635 64.33 15.11 30.67
C TYR A 635 63.30 15.92 31.45
N CYS A 636 62.26 16.46 30.80
CA CYS A 636 61.18 17.18 31.49
C CYS A 636 59.96 16.29 31.78
N LYS A 637 59.98 15.01 31.37
CA LYS A 637 58.86 14.05 31.51
C LYS A 637 57.54 14.59 30.96
N TYR A 638 57.61 15.32 29.84
CA TYR A 638 56.47 15.98 29.23
C TYR A 638 56.44 15.70 27.71
N ASP A 639 55.53 14.82 27.27
CA ASP A 639 55.45 14.44 25.86
C ASP A 639 54.64 15.45 25.05
N VAL A 640 55.33 16.32 24.33
CA VAL A 640 54.67 17.35 23.51
C VAL A 640 53.88 16.81 22.32
N ARG A 641 54.23 15.60 21.86
CA ARG A 641 53.56 14.96 20.74
C ARG A 641 52.15 14.44 21.09
N SER A 642 51.81 14.40 22.38
CA SER A 642 50.48 14.01 22.87
C SER A 642 49.42 15.12 22.77
N PHE A 643 49.82 16.37 22.50
CA PHE A 643 48.91 17.50 22.34
C PHE A 643 49.21 18.37 21.11
N LEU A 644 50.26 18.06 20.34
CA LEU A 644 50.48 18.66 19.02
C LEU A 644 49.80 17.82 17.94
N VAL A 645 49.03 18.47 17.08
CA VAL A 645 48.37 17.86 15.92
C VAL A 645 49.42 17.45 14.88
N SER A 646 49.19 16.33 14.19
CA SER A 646 50.06 15.87 13.11
C SER A 646 50.23 16.95 12.03
N ASN A 647 51.49 17.26 11.69
CA ASN A 647 51.83 18.28 10.67
C ASN A 647 51.40 17.88 9.25
N LYS A 648 51.09 16.60 9.02
CA LYS A 648 50.55 16.09 7.76
C LYS A 648 49.05 16.40 7.58
N LEU A 649 48.37 16.83 8.65
CA LEU A 649 46.95 17.12 8.65
C LEU A 649 46.68 18.59 8.29
N ASN A 650 45.95 18.83 7.21
CA ASN A 650 45.63 20.17 6.73
C ASN A 650 44.21 20.59 7.18
N ILE A 651 44.13 21.28 8.32
CA ILE A 651 42.88 21.85 8.84
C ILE A 651 42.92 23.37 8.70
N SER A 652 41.87 23.96 8.12
CA SER A 652 41.73 25.41 8.05
C SER A 652 41.38 26.02 9.41
N ASN A 653 42.07 27.10 9.80
CA ASN A 653 41.78 27.90 11.00
C ASN A 653 41.84 27.11 12.33
N PHE A 654 42.78 26.17 12.47
CA PHE A 654 43.01 25.49 13.75
C PHE A 654 43.83 26.37 14.70
N ARG A 655 43.66 26.15 16.01
CA ARG A 655 44.44 26.86 17.03
C ARG A 655 45.91 26.46 16.97
N THR A 656 46.80 27.45 17.03
CA THR A 656 48.26 27.24 17.01
C THR A 656 48.88 27.51 18.37
N THR A 657 50.06 26.94 18.61
CA THR A 657 50.89 27.25 19.78
C THR A 657 52.30 27.61 19.38
N SER A 658 52.91 28.50 20.17
CA SER A 658 54.29 28.94 19.99
C SER A 658 55.27 27.90 20.51
N ILE A 659 56.51 27.96 20.03
CA ILE A 659 57.62 27.08 20.48
C ILE A 659 57.92 27.21 21.98
N SER A 660 57.42 28.27 22.65
CA SER A 660 57.54 28.48 24.10
C SER A 660 57.08 27.28 24.93
N ILE A 661 56.09 26.51 24.45
CA ILE A 661 55.62 25.30 25.16
C ILE A 661 56.72 24.23 25.34
N ILE A 662 57.70 24.20 24.43
CA ILE A 662 58.90 23.37 24.48
C ILE A 662 60.03 24.14 25.18
N THR A 663 60.36 25.34 24.68
CA THR A 663 61.56 26.04 25.13
C THR A 663 61.49 26.50 26.58
N ASP A 664 60.32 26.87 27.12
CA ASP A 664 60.19 27.26 28.53
C ASP A 664 60.55 26.09 29.47
N LYS A 665 60.20 24.87 29.10
CA LYS A 665 60.53 23.65 29.87
C LYS A 665 62.01 23.34 29.78
N ILE A 666 62.57 23.46 28.58
CA ILE A 666 64.01 23.30 28.36
C ILE A 666 64.80 24.35 29.13
N ASP A 667 64.41 25.63 29.06
CA ASP A 667 65.10 26.75 29.71
C ASP A 667 65.14 26.57 31.23
N ASN A 668 64.07 26.01 31.81
CA ASN A 668 64.00 25.66 33.23
C ASN A 668 65.02 24.60 33.66
N LEU A 669 65.46 23.69 32.78
CA LEU A 669 66.55 22.74 33.09
C LEU A 669 67.84 23.48 33.44
N PHE A 670 68.07 24.65 32.84
CA PHE A 670 69.27 25.46 33.06
C PHE A 670 69.17 26.39 34.28
N LEU A 671 68.06 26.35 35.03
CA LEU A 671 67.94 27.02 36.33
C LEU A 671 68.59 26.23 37.47
N ASP A 672 68.96 24.96 37.25
CA ASP A 672 69.60 24.11 38.26
C ASP A 672 70.88 24.77 38.82
N PRO A 673 71.01 24.94 40.15
CA PRO A 673 72.23 25.48 40.77
C PRO A 673 73.51 24.70 40.43
N ASN A 674 73.39 23.41 40.13
CA ASN A 674 74.48 22.50 39.78
C ASN A 674 74.59 22.24 38.26
N ILE A 675 73.98 23.09 37.43
CA ILE A 675 73.95 22.92 35.97
C ILE A 675 75.35 22.79 35.34
N GLN A 676 76.36 23.42 35.94
CA GLN A 676 77.76 23.35 35.48
C GLN A 676 78.30 21.91 35.54
N THR A 677 78.00 21.17 36.60
CA THR A 677 78.41 19.77 36.74
C THR A 677 77.65 18.92 35.73
N LYS A 678 76.33 19.10 35.63
CA LYS A 678 75.46 18.30 34.75
C LYS A 678 75.71 18.44 33.25
N VAL A 679 76.32 19.54 32.81
CA VAL A 679 76.68 19.79 31.39
C VAL A 679 78.12 19.38 31.06
N SER A 680 78.90 19.00 32.08
CA SER A 680 80.27 18.53 31.91
C SER A 680 80.31 17.26 31.06
N LYS A 681 81.44 17.02 30.41
CA LYS A 681 81.65 15.85 29.56
C LYS A 681 81.35 14.56 30.36
N ASP A 682 80.49 13.71 29.80
CA ASP A 682 80.00 12.44 30.38
C ASP A 682 78.93 12.56 31.48
N ASP A 683 78.37 13.76 31.72
CA ASP A 683 77.28 14.00 32.68
C ASP A 683 75.90 14.13 31.99
N GLU A 684 74.82 14.08 32.77
CA GLU A 684 73.43 13.82 32.36
C GLU A 684 72.89 14.76 31.26
N LEU A 685 73.26 16.04 31.28
CA LEU A 685 72.76 17.08 30.37
C LEU A 685 73.78 17.49 29.29
N HIS A 686 74.90 16.79 29.15
CA HIS A 686 75.94 17.14 28.18
C HIS A 686 75.43 17.13 26.73
N GLN A 687 74.78 16.03 26.31
CA GLN A 687 74.21 15.92 24.96
C GLN A 687 73.02 16.88 24.75
N VAL A 688 72.18 17.04 25.78
CA VAL A 688 71.06 17.99 25.79
C VAL A 688 71.56 19.42 25.52
N PHE A 689 72.64 19.83 26.18
CA PHE A 689 73.26 21.14 25.95
C PHE A 689 73.75 21.31 24.51
N LEU A 690 74.41 20.30 23.92
CA LEU A 690 74.91 20.37 22.54
C LEU A 690 73.77 20.50 21.51
N GLU A 691 72.70 19.72 21.70
CA GLU A 691 71.53 19.75 20.83
C GLU A 691 70.78 21.08 20.90
N ILE A 692 70.58 21.62 22.12
CA ILE A 692 69.96 22.94 22.31
C ILE A 692 70.88 24.04 21.78
N ASN A 693 72.19 23.93 21.96
CA ASN A 693 73.14 24.89 21.42
C ASN A 693 73.11 24.93 19.89
N SER A 694 73.01 23.77 19.25
CA SER A 694 72.83 23.65 17.80
C SER A 694 71.52 24.29 17.33
N TRP A 695 70.41 24.01 18.02
CA TRP A 695 69.12 24.66 17.72
C TRP A 695 69.19 26.18 17.90
N TYR A 696 69.87 26.66 18.95
CA TYR A 696 70.06 28.08 19.25
C TYR A 696 70.87 28.80 18.16
N GLU A 697 71.91 28.16 17.60
CA GLU A 697 72.71 28.72 16.50
C GLU A 697 71.95 28.80 15.17
N LYS A 698 71.03 27.85 14.92
CA LYS A 698 70.20 27.83 13.72
C LYS A 698 69.15 28.95 13.69
N HIS A 699 68.77 29.51 14.84
CA HIS A 699 67.66 30.44 14.96
C HIS A 699 68.10 31.78 15.56
N SER A 700 68.11 32.84 14.75
CA SER A 700 68.59 34.18 15.16
C SER A 700 67.83 34.82 16.33
N ASN A 701 66.59 34.38 16.58
CA ASN A 701 65.75 34.80 17.69
C ASN A 701 65.67 33.78 18.85
N ALA A 702 66.52 32.74 18.88
CA ALA A 702 66.50 31.74 19.95
C ALA A 702 66.64 32.34 21.37
N SER A 703 67.35 33.47 21.50
CA SER A 703 67.52 34.21 22.75
C SER A 703 66.21 34.70 23.37
N THR A 704 65.15 34.88 22.57
CA THR A 704 63.83 35.30 23.08
C THR A 704 63.06 34.16 23.74
N TYR A 705 63.34 32.92 23.34
CA TYR A 705 62.66 31.70 23.78
C TYR A 705 63.43 30.93 24.87
N LEU A 706 64.76 31.06 24.90
CA LEU A 706 65.67 30.36 25.83
C LEU A 706 66.52 31.38 26.62
N LYS A 707 65.87 32.19 27.47
CA LYS A 707 66.50 33.34 28.14
C LYS A 707 67.57 32.93 29.15
N THR A 708 67.27 31.91 29.95
CA THR A 708 68.17 31.40 31.00
C THR A 708 69.37 30.73 30.37
N PHE A 709 69.14 29.85 29.38
CA PHE A 709 70.17 29.21 28.60
C PHE A 709 71.06 30.27 27.93
N ALA A 710 70.50 31.27 27.24
CA ALA A 710 71.27 32.34 26.60
C ALA A 710 72.22 33.05 27.57
N SER A 711 71.75 33.36 28.79
CA SER A 711 72.57 34.05 29.81
C SER A 711 73.74 33.21 30.34
N LYS A 712 73.62 31.88 30.30
CA LYS A 712 74.64 30.93 30.80
C LYS A 712 75.41 30.23 29.68
N ARG A 713 74.98 30.39 28.42
CA ARG A 713 75.42 29.64 27.24
C ARG A 713 76.94 29.64 27.09
N ASP A 714 77.57 30.81 27.07
CA ASP A 714 79.01 30.94 26.81
C ASP A 714 79.85 30.20 27.87
N MET A 715 79.43 30.28 29.13
CA MET A 715 80.09 29.60 30.24
C MET A 715 79.86 28.08 30.19
N LEU A 716 78.62 27.64 29.95
CA LEU A 716 78.29 26.22 29.82
C LEU A 716 78.94 25.57 28.59
N TYR A 717 79.12 26.34 27.50
CA TYR A 717 79.83 25.89 26.30
C TYR A 717 81.29 25.55 26.62
N VAL A 718 81.99 26.44 27.33
CA VAL A 718 83.38 26.21 27.75
C VAL A 718 83.51 24.98 28.68
N ILE A 719 82.53 24.77 29.57
CA ILE A 719 82.49 23.62 30.47
C ILE A 719 82.22 22.32 29.69
N SER A 720 81.34 22.34 28.70
CA SER A 720 81.02 21.19 27.86
C SER A 720 82.25 20.67 27.07
N LEU A 721 83.24 21.52 26.78
CA LEU A 721 84.48 21.14 26.09
C LEU A 721 85.49 20.37 26.97
N GLY A 722 85.27 20.28 28.29
CA GLY A 722 86.03 19.46 29.24
C GLY A 722 87.04 20.21 30.14
N ASP A 723 87.38 19.57 31.28
CA ASP A 723 88.18 20.13 32.38
C ASP A 723 89.56 20.71 31.99
N GLY A 724 90.16 20.19 30.92
CA GLY A 724 91.46 20.66 30.42
C GLY A 724 91.38 22.03 29.73
N PHE A 725 90.30 22.30 29.01
CA PHE A 725 90.11 23.53 28.22
C PHE A 725 89.66 24.71 29.12
N SER A 726 88.81 24.42 30.10
CA SER A 726 88.35 25.39 31.10
C SER A 726 89.49 25.94 31.97
N LYS A 727 90.47 25.11 32.37
CA LYS A 727 91.66 25.55 33.12
C LYS A 727 92.59 26.47 32.32
N GLN A 728 92.74 26.21 31.01
CA GLN A 728 93.58 27.03 30.13
C GLN A 728 92.97 28.42 29.85
N ILE A 729 91.65 28.50 29.69
CA ILE A 729 90.93 29.77 29.52
C ILE A 729 90.95 30.60 30.82
N MET A 730 90.79 29.98 32.00
CA MET A 730 90.93 30.68 33.28
C MET A 730 92.35 31.23 33.51
N ALA A 731 93.39 30.48 33.13
CA ALA A 731 94.78 30.94 33.19
C ALA A 731 95.05 32.12 32.23
N LEU A 732 94.44 32.10 31.03
CA LEU A 732 94.51 33.20 30.07
C LEU A 732 93.81 34.47 30.57
N LYS A 733 92.64 34.36 31.19
CA LYS A 733 91.90 35.50 31.75
C LYS A 733 92.64 36.18 32.91
N GLN A 734 93.41 35.43 33.70
CA GLN A 734 94.27 35.99 34.76
C GLN A 734 95.53 36.68 34.22
N SER A 735 95.95 36.41 32.98
CA SER A 735 97.14 37.01 32.35
C SER A 735 96.88 38.35 31.64
N GLY A 736 95.63 38.82 31.60
CA GLY A 736 95.26 40.15 31.10
C GLY A 736 95.22 40.34 29.58
N LYS A 737 95.32 39.26 28.79
CA LYS A 737 95.29 39.33 27.31
C LYS A 737 93.88 39.07 26.74
N SER A 738 93.52 39.78 25.68
CA SER A 738 92.21 39.68 25.02
C SER A 738 92.15 38.56 23.98
N MET A 739 90.94 38.13 23.56
CA MET A 739 90.80 37.18 22.45
C MET A 739 91.26 37.75 21.11
N GLU A 740 91.29 39.07 20.96
CA GLU A 740 91.79 39.76 19.77
C GLU A 740 93.32 39.65 19.68
N ASP A 741 94.03 39.70 20.81
CA ASP A 741 95.47 39.48 20.87
C ASP A 741 95.86 38.05 20.44
N ILE A 742 95.00 37.07 20.73
CA ILE A 742 95.18 35.66 20.35
C ILE A 742 94.91 35.48 18.84
N ALA A 743 93.89 36.16 18.30
CA ALA A 743 93.61 36.16 16.87
C ALA A 743 94.71 36.85 16.05
N GLU A 744 95.38 37.87 16.60
CA GLU A 744 96.58 38.50 16.02
C GLU A 744 97.79 37.55 16.04
N LEU A 745 98.06 36.89 17.17
CA LEU A 745 99.16 35.91 17.28
C LEU A 745 98.99 34.72 16.33
N ALA A 746 97.75 34.27 16.10
CA ALA A 746 97.44 33.19 15.16
C ALA A 746 97.62 33.58 13.67
N LYS A 747 97.67 34.88 13.35
CA LYS A 747 97.98 35.39 11.99
C LYS A 747 99.48 35.44 11.70
N ILE A 748 100.32 35.27 12.72
CA ILE A 748 101.77 35.24 12.55
C ILE A 748 102.16 33.91 11.91
N ASN A 749 102.67 33.98 10.68
CA ASN A 749 103.01 32.83 9.84
C ASN A 749 104.38 32.22 10.23
N LEU A 750 104.60 31.99 11.53
CA LEU A 750 105.80 31.35 12.06
C LEU A 750 105.43 29.99 12.62
N SER A 751 106.22 28.97 12.30
CA SER A 751 106.12 27.66 12.94
C SER A 751 106.51 27.73 14.42
N ALA A 752 106.06 26.75 15.21
CA ALA A 752 106.39 26.68 16.63
C ALA A 752 107.91 26.58 16.90
N SER A 753 108.68 26.03 15.96
CA SER A 753 110.15 26.04 16.00
C SER A 753 110.72 27.44 15.75
N GLU A 754 110.17 28.18 14.80
CA GLU A 754 110.62 29.53 14.47
C GLU A 754 110.26 30.54 15.56
N MET A 755 109.09 30.41 16.21
CA MET A 755 108.73 31.27 17.35
C MET A 755 109.68 31.07 18.54
N ARG A 756 110.09 29.82 18.83
CA ARG A 756 111.07 29.51 19.88
C ARG A 756 112.47 30.03 19.54
N GLU A 757 112.84 29.97 18.27
CA GLU A 757 114.12 30.51 17.80
C GLU A 757 114.14 32.04 17.91
N LEU A 758 113.03 32.70 17.60
CA LEU A 758 112.86 34.15 17.73
C LEU A 758 112.85 34.59 19.20
N GLU A 759 112.23 33.81 20.08
CA GLU A 759 112.28 33.99 21.54
C GLU A 759 113.69 33.79 22.09
N ARG A 760 114.43 32.77 21.61
CA ARG A 760 115.84 32.52 21.96
C ARG A 760 116.75 33.68 21.55
N VAL A 761 116.60 34.16 20.31
CA VAL A 761 117.35 35.28 19.75
C VAL A 761 117.00 36.61 20.45
N ALA A 762 115.73 36.82 20.80
CA ALA A 762 115.29 37.99 21.58
C ALA A 762 115.83 37.99 23.02
N ASN A 763 115.97 36.81 23.63
CA ASN A 763 116.55 36.67 24.98
C ASN A 763 118.08 36.83 24.99
N GLU A 764 118.78 36.49 23.90
CA GLU A 764 120.25 36.64 23.81
C GLU A 764 120.71 38.05 23.42
N LEU A 765 119.97 38.76 22.55
CA LEU A 765 120.39 40.08 22.00
C LEU A 765 119.62 41.27 22.57
N GLY A 766 118.49 41.05 23.25
CA GLY A 766 117.58 42.11 23.69
C GLY A 766 116.73 42.66 22.55
N THR A 767 115.44 42.82 22.81
CA THR A 767 114.41 43.19 21.82
C THR A 767 114.67 44.54 21.13
N ASN A 768 115.32 45.49 21.81
CA ASN A 768 115.61 46.82 21.28
C ASN A 768 116.74 46.83 20.23
N GLU A 769 117.68 45.89 20.28
CA GLU A 769 118.82 45.85 19.35
C GLU A 769 118.44 45.15 18.04
N LEU A 770 117.54 44.15 18.12
CA LEU A 770 116.89 43.49 16.97
C LEU A 770 116.04 44.44 16.13
N LEU A 771 115.26 45.32 16.78
CA LEU A 771 114.45 46.33 16.10
C LEU A 771 115.33 47.33 15.33
N LYS A 772 116.47 47.73 15.90
CA LYS A 772 117.41 48.68 15.28
C LYS A 772 118.08 48.11 14.02
N LYS A 773 118.44 46.82 14.02
CA LYS A 773 118.98 46.10 12.85
C LYS A 773 117.93 45.86 11.76
N ALA A 774 116.67 45.65 12.14
CA ALA A 774 115.56 45.53 11.21
C ALA A 774 115.25 46.87 10.52
N GLU A 775 115.30 47.99 11.25
CA GLU A 775 115.14 49.34 10.70
C GLU A 775 116.26 49.72 9.71
N GLU A 776 117.52 49.35 9.98
CA GLU A 776 118.65 49.53 9.04
C GLU A 776 118.43 48.79 7.70
N MET A 777 117.88 47.57 7.74
CA MET A 777 117.59 46.79 6.52
C MET A 777 116.37 47.31 5.75
N ILE A 778 115.37 47.88 6.42
CA ILE A 778 114.21 48.54 5.79
C ILE A 778 114.65 49.82 5.07
N HIS A 779 115.56 50.60 5.67
CA HIS A 779 116.07 51.84 5.09
C HIS A 779 116.90 51.64 3.81
N LEU A 780 117.60 50.50 3.68
CA LEU A 780 118.30 50.06 2.46
C LEU A 780 117.34 49.60 1.36
N ARG A 781 116.20 49.00 1.73
CA ARG A 781 115.15 48.56 0.80
C ARG A 781 114.45 49.75 0.14
N ASP A 782 114.12 50.78 0.92
CA ASP A 782 113.32 51.92 0.45
C ASP A 782 114.11 52.87 -0.48
N GLN A 783 115.45 52.88 -0.36
CA GLN A 783 116.34 53.59 -1.29
C GLN A 783 116.38 52.92 -2.68
N ARG A 784 116.30 51.58 -2.76
CA ARG A 784 116.22 50.82 -4.02
C ARG A 784 114.87 51.00 -4.73
N ILE A 785 113.79 51.21 -4.00
CA ILE A 785 112.43 51.38 -4.56
C ILE A 785 112.26 52.76 -5.21
N ARG A 786 112.87 53.82 -4.64
CA ARG A 786 112.83 55.20 -5.20
C ARG A 786 113.50 55.33 -6.58
N TRP A 787 114.57 54.58 -6.85
CA TRP A 787 115.27 54.62 -8.15
C TRP A 787 114.52 53.86 -9.24
N LYS A 788 113.67 52.90 -8.87
CA LYS A 788 112.84 52.10 -9.80
C LYS A 788 111.62 52.88 -10.32
N GLN A 789 111.10 53.84 -9.53
CA GLN A 789 109.95 54.69 -9.92
C GLN A 789 110.32 55.85 -10.87
N ILE A 790 111.55 56.37 -10.80
CA ILE A 790 112.02 57.45 -11.69
C ILE A 790 112.26 56.93 -13.13
N GLY A 791 112.72 55.69 -13.29
CA GLY A 791 112.90 55.06 -14.60
C GLY A 791 111.59 54.73 -15.34
N GLY A 792 110.57 54.23 -14.63
CA GLY A 792 109.28 53.86 -15.25
C GLY A 792 108.43 55.05 -15.71
N THR A 793 108.63 56.23 -15.11
CA THR A 793 107.88 57.46 -15.48
C THR A 793 108.44 58.11 -16.76
N ALA A 794 109.76 57.97 -17.01
CA ALA A 794 110.39 58.43 -18.25
C ALA A 794 110.08 57.52 -19.46
N GLU A 795 109.91 56.20 -19.22
CA GLU A 795 109.60 55.24 -20.29
C GLU A 795 108.16 55.37 -20.81
N ASN A 796 107.19 55.72 -19.95
CA ASN A 796 105.80 55.96 -20.35
C ASN A 796 105.60 57.27 -21.12
N ALA A 797 106.37 58.32 -20.80
CA ALA A 797 106.37 59.58 -21.57
C ALA A 797 106.99 59.42 -22.97
N PHE A 798 107.90 58.45 -23.18
CA PHE A 798 108.47 58.13 -24.49
C PHE A 798 107.51 57.30 -25.37
N LYS A 799 106.67 56.43 -24.78
CA LYS A 799 105.70 55.60 -25.50
C LYS A 799 104.48 56.36 -26.04
N GLU A 800 104.08 57.47 -25.41
CA GLU A 800 102.99 58.34 -25.91
C GLU A 800 103.38 59.25 -27.09
N ILE A 801 104.68 59.51 -27.30
CA ILE A 801 105.17 60.40 -28.37
C ILE A 801 105.36 59.63 -29.70
N PHE A 802 105.57 58.31 -29.67
CA PHE A 802 105.91 57.50 -30.84
C PHE A 802 104.75 56.73 -31.48
N THR A 803 103.53 56.77 -30.93
CA THR A 803 102.34 56.12 -31.54
C THR A 803 101.81 56.83 -32.81
N ASN A 804 102.39 57.98 -33.21
CA ASN A 804 101.97 58.75 -34.39
C ASN A 804 103.01 58.85 -35.52
N LEU A 805 104.09 58.05 -35.51
CA LEU A 805 105.07 58.04 -36.59
C LEU A 805 105.41 56.61 -37.02
N ASP A 806 105.07 56.34 -38.27
CA ASP A 806 105.25 55.10 -39.02
C ASP A 806 106.74 54.92 -39.40
N MET A 807 107.53 54.25 -38.54
CA MET A 807 108.90 53.78 -38.88
C MET A 807 109.30 52.55 -38.05
N ASP A 808 109.70 51.48 -38.73
CA ASP A 808 110.38 50.31 -38.17
C ASP A 808 111.77 50.67 -37.63
N ILE A 809 111.99 50.47 -36.34
CA ILE A 809 113.34 50.46 -35.74
C ILE A 809 113.42 49.38 -34.64
N GLU A 810 114.22 48.34 -34.89
CA GLU A 810 114.74 47.42 -33.87
C GLU A 810 115.89 48.07 -33.10
N LEU A 811 115.86 48.03 -31.76
CA LEU A 811 117.04 48.24 -30.91
C LEU A 811 117.06 47.26 -29.73
N ASN A 812 118.03 46.34 -29.81
CA ASN A 812 118.43 45.33 -28.83
C ASN A 812 119.40 45.90 -27.77
N ASN A 813 119.69 45.04 -26.79
CA ASN A 813 120.79 45.03 -25.80
C ASN A 813 120.56 45.84 -24.51
N GLN A 814 120.73 45.31 -23.30
CA GLN A 814 121.43 44.16 -22.66
C GLN A 814 122.09 44.76 -21.39
N ILE A 815 122.46 43.87 -20.46
CA ILE A 815 123.31 44.09 -19.27
C ILE A 815 122.51 44.53 -18.03
N GLY A 816 122.56 43.83 -16.89
CA GLY A 816 123.36 42.68 -16.51
C GLY A 816 123.18 42.43 -15.01
N ARG A 817 123.28 41.15 -14.64
CA ARG A 817 123.27 40.67 -13.26
C ARG A 817 124.46 41.23 -12.46
N ALA A 818 124.18 41.66 -11.24
CA ALA A 818 124.94 41.33 -10.03
C ALA A 818 123.94 41.26 -8.87
#